data_AF-A0A6G0UL59-F1
#
_entry.id   AF-A0A6G0UL59-F1
#
_cell.length_a   1.000
_cell.length_b   1.000
_cell.length_c   1.000
_cell.angle_alpha   90.00
_cell.angle_beta   90.00
_cell.angle_gamma   90.00
#
_symmetry.space_group_name_H-M   'P 1'
#
loop_
_entity.id
_entity.type
_entity.pdbx_description
1 polymer ?
#
loop_
_entity_poly.entity_id
_entity_poly.type
_entity_poly.pdbx_seq_one_letter_code
_entity_poly.pdbx_strand_id
1 'polypeptide(L)'
;MKKDWDSEDPKAFNSSNCMVFKTVETPVVCLPVMNNTIFGRLRNIKQLGIIDKIFVKAVHTRFEHSLGVADLARRVMKRLREVRKDITGNDELCVIIAGLCRNLGYGPFSHIFDPIMNENNVNFKHEKLSVRIFEYMLKTHLEIENELRQYLSEDDFEFIKEMIDPPENFFDHKGKWTLKGRPKSKHYLYEIVNNPYHGIDIDTLDFLVRDAYHTDIDISVTPRFISHWIQGMNIHEVNGMGILTFSGDVIEDIQVILNSIKTLSRKVYFDRRIFPLENGLQKVMELALKEMKFGNKEGERKDFEFHLIDPINIDAFKTLDDRFLIEIRNLEISNRDIHEIEEGLERIDRNRLHSCIAKIKLNDRLKNIKQLGIANEIFMQAAHTRLEHSLGTADLARRVMKQLKKKRYDITGNDMLCVIIAGLCHDLGHTPFSRSLSQLIYKFNGNFRHSEMSVKLFDYMLENEPEVREKLGRYLDDTDFTFIKEMIDPPESFFDSDGNWALEGRPASKQYLYEIVNNVHHGLDIDKLDHHIRDSHHTGVNIAIGPHFISRFINGIDIQEVDGEERLMLDGELAGDIPDVFNSRKSLFMKVYFHREVYPLEYQLQKAIELASPHLKFKGEGGRFTTLRESLTEPIDIKAYSKLDDHVLFLIQHSEINHPDMIEAKKCIEKIEKREVHTVILKVTLCNIRSKMFLEEKVEEGIRKIVTNMSRLKQEGEIIYKIHHHHFRKEPNSDHSNEALHKSRSNDNEGLVKRTVSIGK
;
A
#
# COMPACT_ATOMS: atom_id res chain seq x y z
N MET A 1 -36.40 17.47 13.38
CA MET A 1 -35.90 18.57 12.55
C MET A 1 -34.62 18.08 11.90
N LYS A 2 -34.43 18.29 10.60
CA LYS A 2 -33.13 18.03 9.96
C LYS A 2 -32.10 19.01 10.52
N LYS A 3 -30.88 18.53 10.73
CA LYS A 3 -29.76 19.38 11.11
C LYS A 3 -29.40 20.23 9.89
N ASP A 4 -29.14 21.51 10.11
CA ASP A 4 -28.62 22.39 9.07
C ASP A 4 -27.09 22.29 9.07
N TRP A 5 -26.54 21.80 7.95
CA TRP A 5 -25.10 21.66 7.72
C TRP A 5 -24.32 22.95 7.98
N ASP A 6 -24.97 24.11 7.80
CA ASP A 6 -24.36 25.42 8.01
C ASP A 6 -24.46 25.93 9.47
N SER A 7 -25.28 25.30 10.34
CA SER A 7 -25.70 25.84 11.65
C SER A 7 -25.09 25.20 12.90
N GLU A 8 -24.51 24.00 12.80
CA GLU A 8 -23.89 23.32 13.94
C GLU A 8 -22.36 23.57 13.97
N ASP A 9 -21.69 23.04 15.00
CA ASP A 9 -20.25 22.81 15.08
C ASP A 9 -19.84 21.41 14.52
N PRO A 10 -20.22 20.94 13.29
CA PRO A 10 -19.84 19.64 12.77
C PRO A 10 -18.77 19.76 11.68
N LYS A 11 -17.99 20.86 11.64
CA LYS A 11 -16.80 20.97 10.79
C LYS A 11 -15.63 20.11 11.31
N ALA A 12 -15.94 19.02 12.01
CA ALA A 12 -14.97 17.96 12.20
C ALA A 12 -14.76 17.35 10.81
N PHE A 13 -13.62 17.68 10.22
CA PHE A 13 -13.13 16.99 9.05
C PHE A 13 -12.23 15.85 9.50
N ASN A 14 -12.41 14.70 8.87
CA ASN A 14 -11.39 13.67 8.90
C ASN A 14 -10.27 14.10 7.93
N SER A 15 -9.18 14.63 8.47
CA SER A 15 -7.98 14.96 7.71
C SER A 15 -7.09 13.71 7.64
N SER A 16 -6.71 13.28 6.45
CA SER A 16 -6.00 12.01 6.28
C SER A 16 -4.94 12.09 5.21
N ASN A 17 -3.65 12.32 5.52
CA ASN A 17 -2.55 12.08 4.56
C ASN A 17 -2.65 12.88 3.25
N CYS A 18 -1.71 12.89 2.33
CA CYS A 18 -1.96 12.66 0.90
C CYS A 18 -0.70 12.84 0.11
N MET A 19 -0.32 11.81 -0.65
CA MET A 19 0.89 11.86 -1.45
C MET A 19 0.81 12.95 -2.52
N VAL A 20 -0.39 13.17 -3.08
CA VAL A 20 -0.63 14.14 -4.14
C VAL A 20 -0.96 15.52 -3.57
N PHE A 21 -1.95 15.61 -2.67
CA PHE A 21 -2.51 16.87 -2.17
C PHE A 21 -2.01 17.29 -0.79
N LYS A 22 -1.03 16.57 -0.21
CA LYS A 22 -0.50 16.70 1.17
C LYS A 22 -1.49 16.33 2.28
N THR A 23 -2.71 16.84 2.18
CA THR A 23 -3.80 16.59 3.11
C THR A 23 -5.10 16.58 2.33
N VAL A 24 -5.88 15.52 2.47
CA VAL A 24 -7.27 15.45 2.02
C VAL A 24 -8.20 15.48 3.23
N GLU A 25 -9.32 16.19 3.10
CA GLU A 25 -10.30 16.38 4.16
C GLU A 25 -11.68 15.91 3.69
N THR A 26 -12.26 14.99 4.43
CA THR A 26 -13.64 14.54 4.22
C THR A 26 -14.49 14.88 5.44
N PRO A 27 -15.73 15.34 5.26
CA PRO A 27 -16.70 15.48 6.35
C PRO A 27 -16.80 14.23 7.24
N VAL A 28 -16.85 14.39 8.56
CA VAL A 28 -17.04 13.25 9.49
C VAL A 28 -18.34 12.49 9.23
N VAL A 29 -19.39 13.16 8.74
CA VAL A 29 -20.66 12.54 8.32
C VAL A 29 -20.47 11.49 7.21
N CYS A 30 -19.35 11.54 6.46
CA CYS A 30 -19.01 10.54 5.44
C CYS A 30 -18.29 9.31 6.01
N LEU A 31 -17.89 9.30 7.29
CA LEU A 31 -17.16 8.18 7.88
C LEU A 31 -17.91 6.85 7.82
N PRO A 32 -19.25 6.76 8.06
CA PRO A 32 -19.96 5.50 7.89
C PRO A 32 -19.88 4.95 6.47
N VAL A 33 -19.92 5.82 5.44
CA VAL A 33 -19.71 5.43 4.05
C VAL A 33 -18.27 4.93 3.84
N MET A 34 -17.29 5.67 4.35
CA MET A 34 -15.86 5.36 4.16
C MET A 34 -15.41 4.06 4.86
N ASN A 35 -16.03 3.75 6.00
CA ASN A 35 -15.72 2.58 6.82
C ASN A 35 -16.57 1.36 6.44
N ASN A 36 -17.57 1.53 5.56
CA ASN A 36 -18.36 0.42 5.07
C ASN A 36 -17.52 -0.50 4.18
N THR A 37 -17.77 -1.81 4.25
CA THR A 37 -16.99 -2.83 3.53
C THR A 37 -17.03 -2.66 2.01
N ILE A 38 -18.14 -2.17 1.46
CA ILE A 38 -18.32 -1.96 0.02
C ILE A 38 -17.38 -0.85 -0.49
N PHE A 39 -17.30 0.27 0.24
CA PHE A 39 -16.31 1.32 -0.07
C PHE A 39 -14.89 0.87 0.32
N GLY A 40 -14.79 0.09 1.40
CA GLY A 40 -13.62 -0.67 1.86
C GLY A 40 -12.83 -1.33 0.74
N ARG A 41 -13.55 -2.11 -0.07
CA ARG A 41 -13.10 -2.87 -1.24
C ARG A 41 -12.24 -2.07 -2.22
N LEU A 42 -12.50 -0.78 -2.38
CA LEU A 42 -11.72 0.07 -3.30
C LEU A 42 -10.23 0.15 -2.95
N ARG A 43 -9.81 -0.22 -1.72
CA ARG A 43 -8.39 -0.34 -1.32
C ARG A 43 -7.67 -1.47 -2.04
N ASN A 44 -8.41 -2.43 -2.57
CA ASN A 44 -7.87 -3.60 -3.27
C ASN A 44 -8.11 -3.53 -4.78
N ILE A 45 -8.62 -2.39 -5.28
CA ILE A 45 -8.80 -2.14 -6.72
C ILE A 45 -7.79 -1.08 -7.13
N LYS A 46 -6.79 -1.47 -7.92
CA LYS A 46 -5.77 -0.53 -8.43
C LYS A 46 -6.43 0.45 -9.39
N GLN A 47 -6.11 1.73 -9.24
CA GLN A 47 -6.60 2.81 -10.10
C GLN A 47 -6.32 2.49 -11.58
N LEU A 48 -5.09 2.06 -11.86
CA LEU A 48 -4.58 1.80 -13.21
C LEU A 48 -4.58 0.30 -13.58
N GLY A 49 -5.37 -0.54 -12.90
CA GLY A 49 -5.48 -1.96 -13.23
C GLY A 49 -4.12 -2.68 -13.26
N ILE A 50 -3.72 -3.21 -14.43
CA ILE A 50 -2.48 -3.98 -14.62
C ILE A 50 -1.25 -3.11 -14.95
N ILE A 51 -1.38 -1.79 -15.00
CA ILE A 51 -0.28 -0.88 -15.36
C ILE A 51 0.89 -0.94 -14.36
N ASP A 52 0.65 -1.39 -13.12
CA ASP A 52 1.68 -1.66 -12.11
C ASP A 52 2.77 -2.66 -12.57
N LYS A 53 2.46 -3.48 -13.58
CA LYS A 53 3.42 -4.40 -14.18
C LYS A 53 4.48 -3.70 -15.03
N ILE A 54 4.20 -2.49 -15.49
CA ILE A 54 5.11 -1.65 -16.28
C ILE A 54 5.66 -0.50 -15.44
N PHE A 55 4.80 0.17 -14.67
CA PHE A 55 5.15 1.27 -13.78
C PHE A 55 5.02 0.80 -12.34
N VAL A 56 6.13 0.36 -11.72
CA VAL A 56 6.09 -0.35 -10.43
C VAL A 56 5.50 0.49 -9.28
N LYS A 57 5.49 1.82 -9.41
CA LYS A 57 4.88 2.75 -8.45
C LYS A 57 3.36 2.95 -8.64
N ALA A 58 2.78 2.42 -9.72
CA ALA A 58 1.36 2.54 -10.06
C ALA A 58 0.49 1.56 -9.25
N VAL A 59 0.71 1.51 -7.93
CA VAL A 59 0.00 0.64 -6.98
C VAL A 59 -1.11 1.36 -6.22
N HIS A 60 -1.34 2.64 -6.54
CA HIS A 60 -2.42 3.42 -5.95
C HIS A 60 -3.79 2.88 -6.33
N THR A 61 -4.74 3.16 -5.46
CA THR A 61 -6.03 2.47 -5.43
C THR A 61 -7.18 3.42 -5.75
N ARG A 62 -8.32 2.85 -6.18
CA ARG A 62 -9.57 3.59 -6.40
C ARG A 62 -10.05 4.27 -5.11
N PHE A 63 -9.68 3.74 -3.94
CA PHE A 63 -9.97 4.34 -2.64
C PHE A 63 -9.29 5.69 -2.47
N GLU A 64 -7.97 5.77 -2.70
CA GLU A 64 -7.19 7.00 -2.55
C GLU A 64 -7.63 8.09 -3.54
N HIS A 65 -7.97 7.67 -4.77
CA HIS A 65 -8.59 8.52 -5.78
C HIS A 65 -9.93 9.09 -5.28
N SER A 66 -10.83 8.25 -4.77
CA SER A 66 -12.15 8.69 -4.28
C SER A 66 -12.05 9.71 -3.13
N LEU A 67 -11.07 9.56 -2.24
CA LEU A 67 -10.81 10.56 -1.19
C LEU A 67 -10.28 11.89 -1.74
N GLY A 68 -9.43 11.83 -2.76
CA GLY A 68 -8.92 13.03 -3.43
C GLY A 68 -10.01 13.79 -4.17
N VAL A 69 -10.86 13.08 -4.92
CA VAL A 69 -12.04 13.65 -5.58
C VAL A 69 -12.99 14.29 -4.56
N ALA A 70 -13.27 13.63 -3.42
CA ALA A 70 -14.11 14.20 -2.37
C ALA A 70 -13.52 15.50 -1.76
N ASP A 71 -12.20 15.57 -1.56
CA ASP A 71 -11.54 16.79 -1.08
C ASP A 71 -11.49 17.90 -2.14
N LEU A 72 -11.29 17.56 -3.42
CA LEU A 72 -11.39 18.52 -4.52
C LEU A 72 -12.81 19.08 -4.65
N ALA A 73 -13.84 18.23 -4.51
CA ALA A 73 -15.24 18.63 -4.47
C ALA A 73 -15.47 19.67 -3.38
N ARG A 74 -15.00 19.41 -2.16
CA ARG A 74 -15.06 20.35 -1.04
C ARG A 74 -14.35 21.67 -1.35
N ARG A 75 -13.15 21.65 -1.95
CA ARG A 75 -12.41 22.87 -2.32
C ARG A 75 -13.14 23.69 -3.38
N VAL A 76 -13.71 23.03 -4.40
CA VAL A 76 -14.56 23.67 -5.42
C VAL A 76 -15.78 24.28 -4.76
N MET A 77 -16.51 23.53 -3.93
CA MET A 77 -17.73 24.04 -3.28
C MET A 77 -17.45 25.21 -2.35
N LYS A 78 -16.36 25.17 -1.58
CA LYS A 78 -15.91 26.31 -0.78
C LYS A 78 -15.73 27.55 -1.64
N ARG A 79 -15.06 27.43 -2.80
CA ARG A 79 -14.89 28.54 -3.74
C ARG A 79 -16.23 29.02 -4.32
N LEU A 80 -17.08 28.10 -4.77
CA LEU A 80 -18.35 28.46 -5.39
C LEU A 80 -19.29 29.18 -4.41
N ARG A 81 -19.27 28.79 -3.12
CA ARG A 81 -20.03 29.48 -2.05
C ARG A 81 -19.57 30.92 -1.79
N GLU A 82 -18.31 31.25 -2.11
CA GLU A 82 -17.83 32.64 -2.03
C GLU A 82 -18.41 33.51 -3.15
N VAL A 83 -18.67 32.93 -4.33
CA VAL A 83 -19.19 33.67 -5.49
C VAL A 83 -20.72 33.64 -5.59
N ARG A 84 -21.39 32.63 -5.01
CA ARG A 84 -22.85 32.48 -5.03
C ARG A 84 -23.42 32.11 -3.66
N LYS A 85 -24.33 32.95 -3.15
CA LYS A 85 -24.94 32.79 -1.82
C LYS A 85 -26.08 31.77 -1.75
N ASP A 86 -26.66 31.37 -2.89
CA ASP A 86 -27.76 30.39 -2.96
C ASP A 86 -27.28 28.93 -2.92
N ILE A 87 -25.96 28.70 -2.87
CA ILE A 87 -25.36 27.38 -2.62
C ILE A 87 -25.47 27.08 -1.13
N THR A 88 -26.24 26.03 -0.83
CA THR A 88 -26.51 25.58 0.54
C THR A 88 -25.42 24.64 1.04
N GLY A 89 -25.32 24.47 2.35
CA GLY A 89 -24.49 23.42 2.95
C GLY A 89 -24.84 22.00 2.45
N ASN A 90 -26.12 21.73 2.21
CA ASN A 90 -26.55 20.45 1.64
C ASN A 90 -26.04 20.24 0.21
N ASP A 91 -25.98 21.29 -0.62
CA ASP A 91 -25.37 21.21 -1.95
C ASP A 91 -23.90 20.80 -1.86
N GLU A 92 -23.15 21.44 -0.95
CA GLU A 92 -21.74 21.11 -0.71
C GLU A 92 -21.57 19.64 -0.29
N LEU A 93 -22.38 19.19 0.68
CA LEU A 93 -22.33 17.80 1.14
C LEU A 93 -22.70 16.80 0.04
N CYS A 94 -23.69 17.10 -0.81
CA CYS A 94 -24.06 16.23 -1.94
C CYS A 94 -22.92 16.08 -2.94
N VAL A 95 -22.26 17.18 -3.33
CA VAL A 95 -21.16 17.15 -4.30
C VAL A 95 -19.96 16.37 -3.74
N ILE A 96 -19.67 16.51 -2.45
CA ILE A 96 -18.63 15.71 -1.77
C ILE A 96 -18.97 14.21 -1.77
N ILE A 97 -20.21 13.85 -1.42
CA ILE A 97 -20.65 12.44 -1.38
C ILE A 97 -20.66 11.83 -2.79
N ALA A 98 -21.08 12.57 -3.82
CA ALA A 98 -21.01 12.10 -5.20
C ALA A 98 -19.55 11.87 -5.64
N GLY A 99 -18.65 12.81 -5.34
CA GLY A 99 -17.21 12.64 -5.58
C GLY A 99 -16.63 11.42 -4.87
N LEU A 100 -17.05 11.17 -3.62
CA LEU A 100 -16.65 10.00 -2.85
C LEU A 100 -17.19 8.70 -3.47
N CYS A 101 -18.47 8.65 -3.82
CA CYS A 101 -19.17 7.42 -4.18
C CYS A 101 -19.10 7.05 -5.67
N ARG A 102 -18.58 7.92 -6.54
CA ARG A 102 -18.60 7.69 -8.00
C ARG A 102 -17.87 6.41 -8.45
N ASN A 103 -16.91 5.94 -7.67
CA ASN A 103 -16.10 4.75 -7.99
C ASN A 103 -16.63 3.44 -7.38
N LEU A 104 -17.78 3.44 -6.70
CA LEU A 104 -18.32 2.24 -6.03
C LEU A 104 -18.51 1.03 -6.96
N GLY A 105 -18.83 1.27 -8.24
CA GLY A 105 -19.12 0.27 -9.25
C GLY A 105 -17.92 -0.23 -10.06
N TYR A 106 -16.69 0.19 -9.76
CA TYR A 106 -15.50 -0.39 -10.43
C TYR A 106 -15.34 -1.87 -10.06
N GLY A 107 -15.09 -2.72 -11.06
CA GLY A 107 -14.74 -4.12 -10.86
C GLY A 107 -13.24 -4.35 -10.73
N PRO A 108 -12.81 -5.63 -10.62
CA PRO A 108 -11.41 -6.03 -10.64
C PRO A 108 -10.68 -5.45 -11.86
N PHE A 109 -9.49 -4.89 -11.64
CA PHE A 109 -8.62 -4.25 -12.63
C PHE A 109 -9.22 -3.03 -13.32
N SER A 110 -10.14 -2.35 -12.62
CA SER A 110 -10.70 -1.07 -13.06
C SER A 110 -11.33 -1.14 -14.46
N HIS A 111 -10.85 -0.34 -15.42
CA HIS A 111 -11.45 -0.21 -16.76
C HIS A 111 -11.36 -1.47 -17.62
N ILE A 112 -10.54 -2.46 -17.23
CA ILE A 112 -10.49 -3.75 -17.93
C ILE A 112 -11.80 -4.53 -17.71
N PHE A 113 -12.52 -4.28 -16.61
CA PHE A 113 -13.75 -4.99 -16.29
C PHE A 113 -14.94 -4.61 -17.17
N ASP A 114 -15.07 -3.32 -17.53
CA ASP A 114 -16.23 -2.79 -18.24
C ASP A 114 -16.45 -3.45 -19.62
N PRO A 115 -15.43 -3.60 -20.50
CA PRO A 115 -15.59 -4.31 -21.77
C PRO A 115 -16.02 -5.77 -21.59
N ILE A 116 -15.46 -6.46 -20.60
CA ILE A 116 -15.78 -7.87 -20.32
C ILE A 116 -17.27 -8.03 -19.99
N MET A 117 -17.82 -7.12 -19.18
CA MET A 117 -19.25 -7.15 -18.83
C MET A 117 -20.15 -6.80 -20.02
N ASN A 118 -19.72 -5.83 -20.85
CA ASN A 118 -20.45 -5.41 -22.04
C ASN A 118 -20.50 -6.49 -23.13
N GLU A 119 -19.43 -7.25 -23.33
CA GLU A 119 -19.41 -8.41 -24.24
C GLU A 119 -20.35 -9.54 -23.81
N ASN A 120 -20.70 -9.61 -22.52
CA ASN A 120 -21.68 -10.54 -21.98
C ASN A 120 -23.11 -9.98 -22.01
N ASN A 121 -23.40 -9.02 -22.91
CA ASN A 121 -24.71 -8.37 -23.12
C ASN A 121 -25.29 -7.64 -21.89
N VAL A 122 -24.46 -7.27 -20.92
CA VAL A 122 -24.86 -6.34 -19.86
C VAL A 122 -24.51 -4.95 -20.36
N ASN A 123 -25.45 -4.03 -20.50
CA ASN A 123 -25.14 -2.61 -20.75
C ASN A 123 -24.50 -2.01 -19.49
N PHE A 124 -23.23 -2.37 -19.26
CA PHE A 124 -22.48 -2.14 -18.05
C PHE A 124 -21.72 -0.82 -18.17
N LYS A 125 -21.98 0.07 -17.22
CA LYS A 125 -21.12 1.20 -16.89
C LYS A 125 -20.89 1.16 -15.40
N HIS A 126 -19.64 1.31 -14.98
CA HIS A 126 -19.33 1.31 -13.55
C HIS A 126 -20.04 2.47 -12.84
N GLU A 127 -20.29 3.61 -13.48
CA GLU A 127 -21.05 4.74 -12.91
C GLU A 127 -22.51 4.36 -12.60
N LYS A 128 -23.18 3.67 -13.54
CA LYS A 128 -24.53 3.11 -13.32
C LYS A 128 -24.56 2.15 -12.14
N LEU A 129 -23.54 1.29 -12.04
CA LEU A 129 -23.43 0.37 -10.92
C LEU A 129 -23.11 1.10 -9.61
N SER A 130 -22.30 2.17 -9.64
CA SER A 130 -22.04 3.02 -8.47
C SER A 130 -23.33 3.61 -7.91
N VAL A 131 -24.24 4.08 -8.77
CA VAL A 131 -25.57 4.54 -8.35
C VAL A 131 -26.36 3.42 -7.67
N ARG A 132 -26.44 2.24 -8.30
CA ARG A 132 -27.16 1.08 -7.73
C ARG A 132 -26.57 0.62 -6.39
N ILE A 133 -25.24 0.65 -6.25
CA ILE A 133 -24.56 0.30 -5.01
C ILE A 133 -24.82 1.35 -3.94
N PHE A 134 -24.80 2.64 -4.29
CA PHE A 134 -25.14 3.72 -3.36
C PHE A 134 -26.58 3.57 -2.83
N GLU A 135 -27.55 3.28 -3.70
CA GLU A 135 -28.93 2.97 -3.29
C GLU A 135 -29.02 1.73 -2.39
N TYR A 136 -28.28 0.67 -2.73
CA TYR A 136 -28.19 -0.52 -1.90
C TYR A 136 -27.62 -0.20 -0.52
N MET A 137 -26.56 0.62 -0.45
CA MET A 137 -25.96 1.05 0.81
C MET A 137 -26.97 1.78 1.69
N LEU A 138 -27.70 2.74 1.13
CA LEU A 138 -28.75 3.45 1.86
C LEU A 138 -29.87 2.52 2.34
N LYS A 139 -30.22 1.48 1.57
CA LYS A 139 -31.31 0.56 1.92
C LYS A 139 -30.91 -0.49 2.97
N THR A 140 -29.66 -0.92 2.98
CA THR A 140 -29.21 -2.09 3.76
C THR A 140 -28.36 -1.74 4.97
N HIS A 141 -27.74 -0.56 4.98
CA HIS A 141 -26.87 -0.07 6.06
C HIS A 141 -27.54 1.10 6.78
N LEU A 142 -28.35 0.79 7.78
CA LEU A 142 -29.12 1.77 8.56
C LEU A 142 -28.22 2.83 9.22
N GLU A 143 -26.98 2.49 9.57
CA GLU A 143 -25.98 3.42 10.10
C GLU A 143 -25.62 4.52 9.09
N ILE A 144 -25.49 4.17 7.81
CA ILE A 144 -25.23 5.14 6.73
C ILE A 144 -26.48 5.97 6.48
N GLU A 145 -27.63 5.30 6.35
CA GLU A 145 -28.90 5.96 6.07
C GLU A 145 -29.27 6.97 7.16
N ASN A 146 -29.23 6.55 8.42
CA ASN A 146 -29.57 7.40 9.57
C ASN A 146 -28.61 8.58 9.70
N GLU A 147 -27.31 8.40 9.43
CA GLU A 147 -26.35 9.49 9.49
C GLU A 147 -26.59 10.53 8.38
N LEU A 148 -26.74 10.07 7.13
CA LEU A 148 -26.96 10.98 6.00
C LEU A 148 -28.33 11.67 6.04
N ARG A 149 -29.40 10.98 6.47
CA ARG A 149 -30.76 11.55 6.58
C ARG A 149 -30.92 12.62 7.64
N GLN A 150 -29.96 12.75 8.56
CA GLN A 150 -29.93 13.91 9.47
C GLN A 150 -29.81 15.23 8.70
N TYR A 151 -29.15 15.22 7.54
CA TYR A 151 -28.85 16.40 6.73
C TYR A 151 -29.60 16.40 5.38
N LEU A 152 -29.69 15.24 4.71
CA LEU A 152 -30.13 15.13 3.32
C LEU A 152 -31.60 14.73 3.14
N SER A 153 -32.19 15.14 2.02
CA SER A 153 -33.54 14.81 1.54
C SER A 153 -33.53 13.78 0.40
N GLU A 154 -34.71 13.31 -0.01
CA GLU A 154 -34.83 12.47 -1.20
C GLU A 154 -34.34 13.19 -2.47
N ASP A 155 -34.62 14.48 -2.61
CA ASP A 155 -34.12 15.30 -3.71
C ASP A 155 -32.60 15.42 -3.68
N ASP A 156 -31.98 15.42 -2.50
CA ASP A 156 -30.52 15.41 -2.32
C ASP A 156 -29.91 14.06 -2.72
N PHE A 157 -30.54 12.95 -2.36
CA PHE A 157 -30.09 11.62 -2.80
C PHE A 157 -30.25 11.45 -4.32
N GLU A 158 -31.34 11.93 -4.91
CA GLU A 158 -31.50 11.95 -6.36
C GLU A 158 -30.41 12.80 -7.03
N PHE A 159 -30.12 13.98 -6.47
CA PHE A 159 -29.05 14.84 -6.95
C PHE A 159 -27.66 14.17 -6.92
N ILE A 160 -27.34 13.44 -5.84
CA ILE A 160 -26.08 12.66 -5.75
C ILE A 160 -26.00 11.63 -6.87
N LYS A 161 -27.08 10.88 -7.13
CA LYS A 161 -27.12 9.86 -8.19
C LYS A 161 -26.95 10.47 -9.58
N GLU A 162 -27.63 11.59 -9.84
CA GLU A 162 -27.55 12.34 -11.10
C GLU A 162 -26.15 12.94 -11.34
N MET A 163 -25.34 13.18 -10.30
CA MET A 163 -23.93 13.59 -10.45
C MET A 163 -22.97 12.42 -10.68
N ILE A 164 -23.30 11.22 -10.18
CA ILE A 164 -22.46 10.02 -10.38
C ILE A 164 -22.62 9.52 -11.82
N ASP A 165 -23.86 9.34 -12.27
CA ASP A 165 -24.22 8.90 -13.63
C ASP A 165 -25.11 9.96 -14.30
N PRO A 166 -24.53 11.08 -14.76
CA PRO A 166 -25.29 12.14 -15.42
C PRO A 166 -25.82 11.66 -16.78
N PRO A 167 -27.04 12.06 -17.18
CA PRO A 167 -27.54 11.75 -18.52
C PRO A 167 -26.75 12.53 -19.58
N GLU A 168 -26.62 11.95 -20.78
CA GLU A 168 -25.92 12.57 -21.91
C GLU A 168 -26.51 13.94 -22.30
N ASN A 169 -27.81 14.13 -22.08
CA ASN A 169 -28.50 15.40 -22.30
C ASN A 169 -29.35 15.75 -21.07
N PHE A 170 -29.13 16.94 -20.51
CA PHE A 170 -29.93 17.44 -19.38
C PHE A 170 -31.32 17.95 -19.79
N PHE A 171 -31.56 18.06 -21.10
CA PHE A 171 -32.82 18.47 -21.68
C PHE A 171 -33.42 17.33 -22.51
N ASP A 172 -34.74 17.17 -22.42
CA ASP A 172 -35.45 16.25 -23.31
C ASP A 172 -35.53 16.80 -24.74
N HIS A 173 -36.07 16.00 -25.66
CA HIS A 173 -36.28 16.38 -27.06
C HIS A 173 -37.17 17.63 -27.26
N LYS A 174 -37.83 18.13 -26.20
CA LYS A 174 -38.66 19.35 -26.21
C LYS A 174 -37.96 20.53 -25.50
N GLY A 175 -36.70 20.38 -25.10
CA GLY A 175 -35.95 21.43 -24.39
C GLY A 175 -36.35 21.59 -22.93
N LYS A 176 -37.02 20.60 -22.32
CA LYS A 176 -37.38 20.62 -20.90
C LYS A 176 -36.29 20.01 -20.05
N TRP A 177 -35.96 20.67 -18.93
CA TRP A 177 -35.05 20.16 -17.91
C TRP A 177 -35.50 18.79 -17.39
N THR A 178 -34.59 17.82 -17.38
CA THR A 178 -34.88 16.41 -17.07
C THR A 178 -34.46 16.00 -15.66
N LEU A 179 -33.48 16.69 -15.07
CA LEU A 179 -32.95 16.39 -13.75
C LEU A 179 -33.91 16.83 -12.64
N LYS A 180 -34.04 16.00 -11.61
CA LYS A 180 -34.97 16.20 -10.50
C LYS A 180 -34.28 16.77 -9.28
N GLY A 181 -33.02 16.40 -9.04
CA GLY A 181 -32.32 16.72 -7.80
C GLY A 181 -32.11 18.23 -7.61
N ARG A 182 -31.80 18.95 -8.70
CA ARG A 182 -31.61 20.41 -8.73
C ARG A 182 -32.16 21.04 -10.01
N PRO A 183 -32.67 22.28 -9.93
CA PRO A 183 -33.20 23.01 -11.09
C PRO A 183 -32.09 23.49 -12.04
N LYS A 184 -32.46 23.87 -13.27
CA LYS A 184 -31.52 24.41 -14.29
C LYS A 184 -30.67 25.60 -13.82
N SER A 185 -31.15 26.41 -12.87
CA SER A 185 -30.38 27.53 -12.30
C SER A 185 -29.15 27.06 -11.52
N LYS A 186 -29.12 25.78 -11.12
CA LYS A 186 -28.02 25.07 -10.46
C LYS A 186 -27.28 24.05 -11.35
N HIS A 187 -27.41 24.17 -12.68
CA HIS A 187 -26.75 23.31 -13.66
C HIS A 187 -25.24 23.12 -13.40
N TYR A 188 -24.52 24.20 -13.09
CA TYR A 188 -23.08 24.21 -12.79
C TYR A 188 -22.63 23.16 -11.76
N LEU A 189 -23.50 22.69 -10.86
CA LEU A 189 -23.13 21.68 -9.89
C LEU A 189 -22.94 20.28 -10.53
N TYR A 190 -23.70 19.97 -11.58
CA TYR A 190 -23.57 18.69 -12.31
C TYR A 190 -22.30 18.62 -13.16
N GLU A 191 -21.63 19.76 -13.38
CA GLU A 191 -20.37 19.84 -14.12
C GLU A 191 -19.13 19.55 -13.26
N ILE A 192 -19.30 19.38 -11.94
CA ILE A 192 -18.18 19.33 -10.99
C ILE A 192 -17.53 17.95 -10.92
N VAL A 193 -18.33 16.88 -10.78
CA VAL A 193 -17.85 15.52 -10.46
C VAL A 193 -17.65 14.65 -11.69
N ASN A 194 -18.63 14.66 -12.60
CA ASN A 194 -18.62 13.91 -13.85
C ASN A 194 -19.23 14.81 -14.92
N ASN A 195 -18.41 15.40 -15.78
CA ASN A 195 -18.86 16.39 -16.75
C ASN A 195 -19.12 15.75 -18.12
N PRO A 196 -20.40 15.54 -18.52
CA PRO A 196 -20.72 14.86 -19.77
C PRO A 196 -20.45 15.70 -21.03
N TYR A 197 -20.17 17.00 -20.89
CA TYR A 197 -20.04 17.91 -22.03
C TYR A 197 -18.61 17.98 -22.57
N HIS A 198 -17.64 18.19 -21.68
CA HIS A 198 -16.24 18.37 -22.08
C HIS A 198 -15.25 17.52 -21.28
N GLY A 199 -15.71 16.76 -20.27
CA GLY A 199 -14.88 15.81 -19.52
C GLY A 199 -13.72 16.46 -18.74
N ILE A 200 -13.83 17.75 -18.39
CA ILE A 200 -12.89 18.41 -17.47
C ILE A 200 -13.65 18.66 -16.17
N ASP A 201 -13.46 17.75 -15.22
CA ASP A 201 -14.07 17.74 -13.90
C ASP A 201 -13.00 17.45 -12.83
N ILE A 202 -13.39 17.49 -11.55
CA ILE A 202 -12.45 17.21 -10.46
C ILE A 202 -11.97 15.75 -10.47
N ASP A 203 -12.76 14.82 -11.02
CA ASP A 203 -12.34 13.44 -11.18
C ASP A 203 -11.14 13.36 -12.12
N THR A 204 -11.25 14.08 -13.23
CA THR A 204 -10.20 14.22 -14.22
C THR A 204 -8.95 14.87 -13.65
N LEU A 205 -9.13 15.95 -12.90
CA LEU A 205 -8.02 16.65 -12.28
C LEU A 205 -7.30 15.81 -11.21
N ASP A 206 -8.02 15.02 -10.41
CA ASP A 206 -7.41 14.10 -9.44
C ASP A 206 -6.56 13.04 -10.16
N PHE A 207 -7.16 12.31 -11.13
CA PHE A 207 -6.42 11.21 -11.76
C PHE A 207 -5.21 11.73 -12.54
N LEU A 208 -5.29 12.90 -13.19
CA LEU A 208 -4.15 13.45 -13.93
C LEU A 208 -2.93 13.61 -13.03
N VAL A 209 -3.10 14.27 -11.89
CA VAL A 209 -1.98 14.52 -10.98
C VAL A 209 -1.55 13.23 -10.28
N ARG A 210 -2.50 12.39 -9.89
CA ARG A 210 -2.23 11.15 -9.17
C ARG A 210 -1.53 10.12 -10.05
N ASP A 211 -2.02 9.88 -11.25
CA ASP A 211 -1.43 8.92 -12.17
C ASP A 211 -0.05 9.39 -12.62
N ALA A 212 0.13 10.68 -12.91
CA ALA A 212 1.44 11.26 -13.19
C ALA A 212 2.42 11.03 -12.04
N TYR A 213 1.99 11.30 -10.81
CA TYR A 213 2.78 11.08 -9.61
C TYR A 213 3.19 9.61 -9.45
N HIS A 214 2.24 8.67 -9.59
CA HIS A 214 2.47 7.24 -9.41
C HIS A 214 3.14 6.54 -10.60
N THR A 215 3.34 7.24 -11.72
CA THR A 215 4.06 6.72 -12.89
C THR A 215 5.39 7.43 -13.14
N ASP A 216 5.76 8.39 -12.28
CA ASP A 216 6.90 9.31 -12.47
C ASP A 216 6.87 10.00 -13.86
N ILE A 217 5.67 10.31 -14.36
CA ILE A 217 5.51 11.03 -15.63
C ILE A 217 5.26 12.50 -15.33
N ASP A 218 6.22 13.34 -15.70
CA ASP A 218 6.07 14.78 -15.58
C ASP A 218 4.93 15.29 -16.49
N ILE A 219 3.96 15.94 -15.87
CA ILE A 219 2.92 16.72 -16.51
C ILE A 219 2.87 18.12 -15.90
N SER A 220 2.28 19.07 -16.62
CA SER A 220 2.19 20.47 -16.17
C SER A 220 1.08 20.69 -15.14
N VAL A 221 0.07 19.83 -15.09
CA VAL A 221 -0.99 19.88 -14.09
C VAL A 221 -0.43 19.37 -12.75
N THR A 222 -0.35 20.26 -11.77
CA THR A 222 0.14 20.00 -10.40
C THR A 222 -0.94 20.32 -9.36
N PRO A 223 -0.79 19.94 -8.08
CA PRO A 223 -1.73 20.35 -7.03
C PRO A 223 -1.89 21.87 -6.90
N ARG A 224 -0.79 22.62 -7.16
CA ARG A 224 -0.81 24.09 -7.19
C ARG A 224 -1.58 24.62 -8.39
N PHE A 225 -1.41 24.01 -9.56
CA PHE A 225 -2.20 24.32 -10.75
C PHE A 225 -3.68 24.10 -10.50
N ILE A 226 -4.09 22.97 -9.91
CA ILE A 226 -5.50 22.71 -9.57
C ILE A 226 -6.02 23.77 -8.59
N SER A 227 -5.22 24.16 -7.60
CA SER A 227 -5.61 25.22 -6.67
C SER A 227 -5.84 26.55 -7.39
N HIS A 228 -4.98 26.91 -8.35
CA HIS A 228 -5.15 28.11 -9.20
C HIS A 228 -6.41 28.02 -10.07
N TRP A 229 -6.59 26.87 -10.75
CA TRP A 229 -7.75 26.56 -11.58
C TRP A 229 -9.07 26.71 -10.81
N ILE A 230 -9.14 26.16 -9.60
CA ILE A 230 -10.30 26.29 -8.72
C ILE A 230 -10.55 27.75 -8.37
N GLN A 231 -9.52 28.53 -8.03
CA GLN A 231 -9.71 29.96 -7.70
C GLN A 231 -10.28 30.77 -8.87
N GLY A 232 -9.95 30.38 -10.10
CA GLY A 232 -10.50 30.98 -11.32
C GLY A 232 -11.97 30.63 -11.60
N MET A 233 -12.57 29.65 -10.91
CA MET A 233 -13.97 29.25 -11.10
C MET A 233 -14.95 30.35 -10.66
N ASN A 234 -16.00 30.54 -11.46
CA ASN A 234 -17.11 31.46 -11.21
C ASN A 234 -18.40 30.88 -11.80
N ILE A 235 -19.54 31.53 -11.53
CA ILE A 235 -20.85 31.10 -12.03
C ILE A 235 -21.51 32.26 -12.76
N HIS A 236 -21.93 32.03 -14.00
CA HIS A 236 -22.72 32.98 -14.76
C HIS A 236 -24.10 32.40 -15.09
N GLU A 237 -25.12 33.25 -15.11
CA GLU A 237 -26.47 32.84 -15.48
C GLU A 237 -26.75 33.21 -16.94
N VAL A 238 -27.11 32.23 -17.76
CA VAL A 238 -27.48 32.40 -19.16
C VAL A 238 -28.84 31.76 -19.37
N ASN A 239 -29.85 32.54 -19.75
CA ASN A 239 -31.23 32.07 -19.99
C ASN A 239 -31.85 31.29 -18.79
N GLY A 240 -31.54 31.72 -17.57
CA GLY A 240 -31.99 31.07 -16.33
C GLY A 240 -31.26 29.77 -16.00
N MET A 241 -30.17 29.44 -16.72
CA MET A 241 -29.29 28.32 -16.45
C MET A 241 -28.00 28.83 -15.82
N GLY A 242 -27.60 28.26 -14.68
CA GLY A 242 -26.33 28.62 -14.05
C GLY A 242 -25.21 27.77 -14.64
N ILE A 243 -24.23 28.40 -15.28
CA ILE A 243 -23.14 27.74 -16.00
C ILE A 243 -21.84 27.94 -15.21
N LEU A 244 -21.04 26.88 -15.10
CA LEU A 244 -19.69 26.99 -14.55
C LEU A 244 -18.80 27.74 -15.55
N THR A 245 -18.11 28.75 -15.06
CA THR A 245 -17.28 29.63 -15.90
C THR A 245 -15.93 29.85 -15.23
N PHE A 246 -14.98 30.36 -16.00
CA PHE A 246 -13.61 30.54 -15.57
C PHE A 246 -13.14 31.96 -15.91
N SER A 247 -12.31 32.54 -15.04
CA SER A 247 -11.64 33.81 -15.32
C SER A 247 -10.78 33.71 -16.57
N GLY A 248 -10.63 34.83 -17.30
CA GLY A 248 -9.79 34.89 -18.50
C GLY A 248 -8.36 34.40 -18.28
N ASP A 249 -7.83 34.63 -17.07
CA ASP A 249 -6.47 34.26 -16.65
C ASP A 249 -6.20 32.76 -16.61
N VAL A 250 -7.23 31.91 -16.63
CA VAL A 250 -7.09 30.44 -16.65
C VAL A 250 -7.55 29.81 -17.97
N ILE A 251 -7.84 30.59 -19.01
CA ILE A 251 -8.26 30.02 -20.31
C ILE A 251 -7.12 29.18 -20.91
N GLU A 252 -5.88 29.64 -20.82
CA GLU A 252 -4.71 28.91 -21.30
C GLU A 252 -4.46 27.60 -20.52
N ASP A 253 -4.93 27.52 -19.26
CA ASP A 253 -4.81 26.34 -18.41
C ASP A 253 -5.61 25.14 -18.99
N ILE A 254 -6.68 25.37 -19.78
CA ILE A 254 -7.38 24.30 -20.51
C ILE A 254 -6.41 23.56 -21.43
N GLN A 255 -5.57 24.30 -22.17
CA GLN A 255 -4.60 23.69 -23.08
C GLN A 255 -3.54 22.89 -22.31
N VAL A 256 -3.19 23.32 -21.10
CA VAL A 256 -2.28 22.60 -20.20
C VAL A 256 -2.90 21.28 -19.73
N ILE A 257 -4.18 21.27 -19.38
CA ILE A 257 -4.94 20.06 -19.00
C ILE A 257 -4.97 19.08 -20.19
N LEU A 258 -5.39 19.54 -21.37
CA LEU A 258 -5.48 18.70 -22.58
C LEU A 258 -4.12 18.12 -22.99
N ASN A 259 -3.04 18.90 -22.88
CA ASN A 259 -1.69 18.42 -23.13
C ASN A 259 -1.22 17.37 -22.12
N SER A 260 -1.67 17.49 -20.86
CA SER A 260 -1.37 16.52 -19.81
C SER A 260 -2.13 15.21 -20.03
N ILE A 261 -3.42 15.28 -20.40
CA ILE A 261 -4.22 14.12 -20.83
C ILE A 261 -3.53 13.41 -21.99
N LYS A 262 -3.11 14.15 -23.02
CA LYS A 262 -2.39 13.60 -24.18
C LYS A 262 -1.07 12.94 -23.78
N THR A 263 -0.35 13.53 -22.81
CA THR A 263 0.93 13.01 -22.34
C THR A 263 0.76 11.68 -21.62
N LEU A 264 -0.18 11.59 -20.67
CA LEU A 264 -0.47 10.35 -19.96
C LEU A 264 -1.08 9.29 -20.88
N SER A 265 -1.98 9.68 -21.79
CA SER A 265 -2.51 8.77 -22.81
C SER A 265 -1.38 8.12 -23.61
N ARG A 266 -0.42 8.91 -24.11
CA ARG A 266 0.66 8.38 -24.94
C ARG A 266 1.72 7.59 -24.16
N LYS A 267 2.06 8.03 -22.95
CA LYS A 267 3.17 7.47 -22.18
C LYS A 267 2.76 6.37 -21.21
N VAL A 268 1.53 6.44 -20.70
CA VAL A 268 0.99 5.53 -19.68
C VAL A 268 -0.11 4.69 -20.30
N TYR A 269 -1.31 5.24 -20.56
CA TYR A 269 -2.49 4.41 -20.86
C TYR A 269 -2.37 3.60 -22.17
N PHE A 270 -1.73 4.16 -23.20
CA PHE A 270 -1.47 3.48 -24.48
C PHE A 270 0.00 3.08 -24.66
N ASP A 271 0.74 2.81 -23.56
CA ASP A 271 2.07 2.20 -23.70
C ASP A 271 1.95 0.86 -24.44
N ARG A 272 2.77 0.68 -25.49
CA ARG A 272 2.76 -0.51 -26.34
C ARG A 272 2.92 -1.83 -25.57
N ARG A 273 3.48 -1.79 -24.36
CA ARG A 273 3.68 -2.96 -23.49
C ARG A 273 2.43 -3.33 -22.71
N ILE A 274 1.48 -2.41 -22.52
CA ILE A 274 0.24 -2.62 -21.73
C ILE A 274 -0.79 -3.40 -22.55
N PHE A 275 -0.99 -3.04 -23.82
CA PHE A 275 -2.03 -3.66 -24.65
C PHE A 275 -1.98 -5.20 -24.67
N PRO A 276 -0.82 -5.88 -24.81
CA PRO A 276 -0.75 -7.34 -24.71
C PRO A 276 -1.12 -7.88 -23.31
N LEU A 277 -0.82 -7.12 -22.24
CA LEU A 277 -1.14 -7.50 -20.86
C LEU A 277 -2.63 -7.40 -20.59
N GLU A 278 -3.25 -6.29 -20.99
CA GLU A 278 -4.69 -6.07 -20.81
C GLU A 278 -5.50 -7.08 -21.61
N ASN A 279 -5.17 -7.32 -22.89
CA ASN A 279 -5.85 -8.36 -23.67
C ASN A 279 -5.69 -9.76 -23.06
N GLY A 280 -4.48 -10.08 -22.57
CA GLY A 280 -4.24 -11.37 -21.91
C GLY A 280 -5.09 -11.51 -20.65
N LEU A 281 -5.14 -10.47 -19.82
CA LEU A 281 -5.94 -10.45 -18.61
C LEU A 281 -7.44 -10.48 -18.91
N GLN A 282 -7.89 -9.70 -19.89
CA GLN A 282 -9.28 -9.67 -20.35
C GLN A 282 -9.72 -11.07 -20.78
N LYS A 283 -8.90 -11.75 -21.59
CA LYS A 283 -9.17 -13.13 -22.03
C LYS A 283 -9.23 -14.11 -20.86
N VAL A 284 -8.30 -14.01 -19.91
CA VAL A 284 -8.29 -14.84 -18.69
C VAL A 284 -9.56 -14.63 -17.88
N MET A 285 -9.97 -13.38 -17.68
CA MET A 285 -11.17 -13.03 -16.92
C MET A 285 -12.44 -13.44 -17.66
N GLU A 286 -12.52 -13.28 -18.99
CA GLU A 286 -13.64 -13.77 -19.80
C GLU A 286 -13.79 -15.29 -19.72
N LEU A 287 -12.69 -16.03 -19.85
CA LEU A 287 -12.69 -17.50 -19.72
C LEU A 287 -13.10 -17.90 -18.32
N ALA A 288 -12.55 -17.26 -17.29
CA ALA A 288 -12.94 -17.51 -15.93
C ALA A 288 -14.42 -17.22 -15.68
N LEU A 289 -14.95 -16.10 -16.15
CA LEU A 289 -16.38 -15.77 -16.01
C LEU A 289 -17.28 -16.73 -16.82
N LYS A 290 -16.78 -17.29 -17.94
CA LYS A 290 -17.47 -18.32 -18.73
C LYS A 290 -17.43 -19.70 -18.09
N GLU A 291 -16.34 -20.07 -17.41
CA GLU A 291 -16.20 -21.36 -16.71
C GLU A 291 -16.87 -21.31 -15.34
N MET A 292 -16.76 -20.18 -14.65
CA MET A 292 -17.60 -19.79 -13.52
C MET A 292 -19.06 -19.57 -13.93
N LYS A 293 -19.53 -20.00 -15.11
CA LYS A 293 -20.96 -20.01 -15.47
C LYS A 293 -21.75 -20.59 -14.30
N PHE A 294 -22.33 -19.69 -13.54
CA PHE A 294 -23.31 -19.91 -12.49
C PHE A 294 -24.35 -20.86 -13.05
N GLY A 295 -24.30 -22.10 -12.58
CA GLY A 295 -24.81 -23.24 -13.29
C GLY A 295 -26.31 -23.14 -13.54
N ASN A 296 -26.70 -22.73 -14.74
CA ASN A 296 -27.97 -23.18 -15.32
C ASN A 296 -27.81 -24.67 -15.71
N LYS A 297 -27.92 -25.53 -14.70
CA LYS A 297 -28.52 -26.86 -14.84
C LYS A 297 -29.54 -26.97 -13.72
N GLU A 298 -30.82 -26.87 -14.07
CA GLU A 298 -31.91 -27.27 -13.20
C GLU A 298 -31.58 -28.66 -12.63
N GLY A 299 -31.30 -28.74 -11.33
CA GLY A 299 -31.19 -30.03 -10.64
C GLY A 299 -30.24 -30.13 -9.46
N GLU A 300 -29.04 -29.53 -9.47
CA GLU A 300 -28.03 -29.87 -8.44
C GLU A 300 -27.15 -28.67 -8.00
N ARG A 301 -27.11 -28.47 -6.67
CA ARG A 301 -26.45 -27.43 -5.84
C ARG A 301 -27.17 -26.07 -5.76
N LYS A 302 -27.72 -25.79 -4.58
CA LYS A 302 -28.55 -24.60 -4.27
C LYS A 302 -27.84 -23.45 -3.53
N ASP A 303 -26.53 -23.51 -3.30
CA ASP A 303 -25.93 -22.63 -2.28
C ASP A 303 -24.94 -21.56 -2.77
N PHE A 304 -24.69 -21.39 -4.08
CA PHE A 304 -23.96 -20.23 -4.62
C PHE A 304 -24.41 -19.87 -6.05
N GLU A 305 -25.55 -19.20 -6.17
CA GLU A 305 -25.97 -18.53 -7.42
C GLU A 305 -25.36 -17.12 -7.50
N PHE A 306 -24.11 -17.01 -7.95
CA PHE A 306 -23.43 -15.73 -8.16
C PHE A 306 -23.89 -15.09 -9.50
N HIS A 307 -25.15 -14.68 -9.64
CA HIS A 307 -25.61 -14.02 -10.87
C HIS A 307 -24.99 -12.60 -11.04
N LEU A 308 -23.86 -12.49 -11.75
CA LEU A 308 -23.26 -11.21 -12.15
C LEU A 308 -23.98 -10.53 -13.34
N ILE A 309 -24.92 -11.23 -13.98
CA ILE A 309 -25.61 -10.77 -15.19
C ILE A 309 -27.08 -10.46 -14.84
N ASP A 310 -27.45 -9.23 -15.18
CA ASP A 310 -28.70 -8.48 -15.01
C ASP A 310 -29.90 -9.13 -14.26
N PRO A 311 -30.35 -8.55 -13.12
CA PRO A 311 -29.68 -7.47 -12.39
C PRO A 311 -28.44 -8.00 -11.68
N ILE A 312 -27.30 -7.32 -11.87
CA ILE A 312 -26.03 -7.58 -11.17
C ILE A 312 -26.31 -7.79 -9.67
N ASN A 313 -25.94 -8.96 -9.16
CA ASN A 313 -26.03 -9.27 -7.74
C ASN A 313 -25.01 -8.41 -6.96
N ILE A 314 -25.51 -7.39 -6.24
CA ILE A 314 -24.67 -6.47 -5.46
C ILE A 314 -23.99 -7.20 -4.29
N ASP A 315 -24.63 -8.22 -3.72
CA ASP A 315 -24.05 -9.03 -2.64
C ASP A 315 -22.85 -9.85 -3.09
N ALA A 316 -22.83 -10.29 -4.35
CA ALA A 316 -21.65 -10.90 -4.97
C ALA A 316 -20.60 -9.83 -5.30
N PHE A 317 -21.02 -8.73 -5.93
CA PHE A 317 -20.11 -7.69 -6.42
C PHE A 317 -19.30 -7.00 -5.31
N LYS A 318 -19.87 -6.83 -4.12
CA LYS A 318 -19.19 -6.19 -2.98
C LYS A 318 -17.95 -6.94 -2.46
N THR A 319 -17.71 -8.16 -2.93
CA THR A 319 -16.53 -8.96 -2.59
C THR A 319 -15.47 -8.99 -3.69
N LEU A 320 -15.82 -8.58 -4.91
CA LEU A 320 -14.93 -8.65 -6.08
C LEU A 320 -13.93 -7.50 -6.11
N ASP A 321 -12.64 -7.78 -6.09
CA ASP A 321 -11.58 -6.80 -6.31
C ASP A 321 -10.41 -7.45 -7.09
N ASP A 322 -9.25 -6.80 -7.18
CA ASP A 322 -8.14 -7.32 -8.01
C ASP A 322 -7.62 -8.70 -7.53
N ARG A 323 -8.01 -9.15 -6.32
CA ARG A 323 -7.71 -10.50 -5.81
C ARG A 323 -8.46 -11.60 -6.57
N PHE A 324 -9.45 -11.24 -7.39
CA PHE A 324 -10.21 -12.14 -8.28
C PHE A 324 -9.29 -13.04 -9.14
N LEU A 325 -8.14 -12.55 -9.61
CA LEU A 325 -7.18 -13.37 -10.37
C LEU A 325 -6.72 -14.63 -9.63
N ILE A 326 -6.73 -14.64 -8.30
CA ILE A 326 -6.35 -15.80 -7.50
C ILE A 326 -7.47 -16.82 -7.43
N GLU A 327 -8.73 -16.38 -7.37
CA GLU A 327 -9.86 -17.29 -7.53
C GLU A 327 -9.73 -18.06 -8.83
N ILE A 328 -9.46 -17.35 -9.94
CA ILE A 328 -9.24 -17.94 -11.25
C ILE A 328 -8.10 -18.98 -11.22
N ARG A 329 -6.96 -18.64 -10.59
CA ARG A 329 -5.80 -19.55 -10.48
C ARG A 329 -6.08 -20.81 -9.66
N ASN A 330 -7.07 -20.78 -8.78
CA ASN A 330 -7.46 -21.90 -7.93
C ASN A 330 -8.66 -22.70 -8.49
N LEU A 331 -9.30 -22.24 -9.58
CA LEU A 331 -10.36 -22.99 -10.23
C LEU A 331 -9.79 -24.23 -10.92
N GLU A 332 -10.39 -25.40 -10.68
CA GLU A 332 -10.17 -26.61 -11.48
C GLU A 332 -10.91 -26.46 -12.83
N ILE A 333 -10.32 -25.71 -13.77
CA ILE A 333 -10.90 -25.43 -15.10
C ILE A 333 -10.61 -26.59 -16.09
N SER A 334 -11.38 -26.71 -17.16
CA SER A 334 -11.13 -27.68 -18.23
C SER A 334 -9.71 -27.54 -18.85
N ASN A 335 -9.07 -28.67 -19.19
CA ASN A 335 -7.66 -28.74 -19.66
C ASN A 335 -7.31 -27.86 -20.87
N ARG A 336 -8.28 -27.45 -21.69
CA ARG A 336 -8.01 -26.65 -22.91
C ARG A 336 -7.96 -25.15 -22.61
N ASP A 337 -8.82 -24.67 -21.72
CA ASP A 337 -8.86 -23.26 -21.32
C ASP A 337 -7.79 -22.93 -20.27
N ILE A 338 -7.39 -23.91 -19.44
CA ILE A 338 -6.21 -23.80 -18.55
C ILE A 338 -4.97 -23.43 -19.34
N HIS A 339 -4.71 -24.08 -20.49
CA HIS A 339 -3.48 -23.81 -21.24
C HIS A 339 -3.46 -22.39 -21.83
N GLU A 340 -4.59 -21.87 -22.31
CA GLU A 340 -4.68 -20.47 -22.79
C GLU A 340 -4.59 -19.46 -21.63
N ILE A 341 -5.16 -19.78 -20.47
CA ILE A 341 -5.07 -18.96 -19.25
C ILE A 341 -3.64 -18.94 -18.73
N GLU A 342 -3.00 -20.11 -18.60
CA GLU A 342 -1.60 -20.24 -18.18
C GLU A 342 -0.66 -19.58 -19.18
N GLU A 343 -0.86 -19.76 -20.49
CA GLU A 343 -0.07 -19.10 -21.52
C GLU A 343 -0.26 -17.57 -21.49
N GLY A 344 -1.47 -17.09 -21.25
CA GLY A 344 -1.81 -15.67 -21.06
C GLY A 344 -1.14 -15.06 -19.83
N LEU A 345 -1.21 -15.75 -18.67
CA LEU A 345 -0.52 -15.36 -17.44
C LEU A 345 1.00 -15.38 -17.62
N GLU A 346 1.54 -16.40 -18.29
CA GLU A 346 2.97 -16.45 -18.63
C GLU A 346 3.38 -15.34 -19.61
N ARG A 347 2.53 -14.95 -20.57
CA ARG A 347 2.80 -13.79 -21.45
C ARG A 347 2.81 -12.48 -20.66
N ILE A 348 1.91 -12.35 -19.67
CA ILE A 348 1.91 -11.23 -18.72
C ILE A 348 3.23 -11.18 -17.94
N ASP A 349 3.72 -12.33 -17.49
CA ASP A 349 4.98 -12.45 -16.76
C ASP A 349 6.23 -12.30 -17.67
N ARG A 350 6.14 -12.65 -18.97
CA ARG A 350 7.25 -12.63 -19.94
C ARG A 350 7.58 -11.22 -20.49
N ASN A 351 6.60 -10.32 -20.63
CA ASN A 351 6.73 -9.02 -21.33
C ASN A 351 7.56 -7.92 -20.61
N ARG A 352 8.43 -8.30 -19.67
CA ARG A 352 9.28 -7.39 -18.88
C ARG A 352 10.45 -6.79 -19.70
N LEU A 353 10.59 -5.47 -19.66
CA LEU A 353 11.80 -4.65 -19.95
C LEU A 353 11.88 -3.68 -18.75
N HIS A 354 12.91 -3.60 -17.91
CA HIS A 354 14.36 -3.78 -18.07
C HIS A 354 15.00 -4.42 -16.81
N SER A 355 16.12 -5.14 -17.02
CA SER A 355 16.95 -5.89 -16.06
C SER A 355 16.46 -7.30 -15.71
N CYS A 356 17.40 -8.26 -15.73
CA CYS A 356 17.18 -9.67 -15.39
C CYS A 356 16.68 -9.86 -13.95
N ILE A 357 16.90 -8.87 -13.08
CA ILE A 357 16.67 -8.96 -11.64
C ILE A 357 15.23 -8.55 -11.26
N ALA A 358 14.61 -7.64 -12.03
CA ALA A 358 13.20 -7.30 -11.86
C ALA A 358 12.24 -8.40 -12.36
N LYS A 359 12.76 -9.44 -13.04
CA LYS A 359 11.99 -10.56 -13.62
C LYS A 359 11.77 -11.77 -12.69
N ILE A 360 12.31 -11.71 -11.49
CA ILE A 360 12.28 -12.81 -10.53
C ILE A 360 10.85 -13.00 -10.01
N LYS A 361 10.29 -14.22 -10.07
CA LYS A 361 8.91 -14.49 -9.58
C LYS A 361 8.75 -14.18 -8.09
N LEU A 362 9.81 -14.34 -7.29
CA LEU A 362 9.82 -13.94 -5.88
C LEU A 362 9.68 -12.42 -5.67
N ASN A 363 10.06 -11.59 -6.64
CA ASN A 363 9.80 -10.14 -6.58
C ASN A 363 8.32 -9.82 -6.88
N ASP A 364 7.60 -10.69 -7.60
CA ASP A 364 6.15 -10.55 -7.78
C ASP A 364 5.39 -10.85 -6.50
N ARG A 365 5.86 -11.78 -5.67
CA ARG A 365 5.34 -12.01 -4.31
C ARG A 365 5.40 -10.73 -3.48
N LEU A 366 6.52 -10.00 -3.51
CA LEU A 366 6.67 -8.74 -2.78
C LEU A 366 5.74 -7.62 -3.25
N LYS A 367 5.17 -7.69 -4.47
CA LYS A 367 4.12 -6.75 -4.94
C LYS A 367 2.82 -6.89 -4.15
N ASN A 368 2.60 -8.06 -3.59
CA ASN A 368 1.37 -8.40 -2.90
C ASN A 368 1.55 -8.42 -1.37
N ILE A 369 2.70 -7.94 -0.88
CA ILE A 369 2.96 -7.79 0.55
C ILE A 369 3.05 -6.30 0.86
N LYS A 370 2.07 -5.78 1.61
CA LYS A 370 2.07 -4.38 2.05
C LYS A 370 3.25 -4.15 2.99
N GLN A 371 3.98 -3.05 2.76
CA GLN A 371 5.14 -2.67 3.56
C GLN A 371 4.78 -2.57 5.05
N LEU A 372 3.63 -1.95 5.33
CA LEU A 372 3.14 -1.69 6.69
C LEU A 372 2.09 -2.70 7.18
N GLY A 373 1.84 -3.78 6.43
CA GLY A 373 0.83 -4.79 6.77
C GLY A 373 -0.54 -4.16 7.05
N ILE A 374 -1.18 -4.58 8.16
CA ILE A 374 -2.52 -4.10 8.54
C ILE A 374 -2.57 -2.61 8.90
N ALA A 375 -1.43 -1.94 9.06
CA ALA A 375 -1.45 -0.50 9.33
C ALA A 375 -2.02 0.32 8.17
N ASN A 376 -2.08 -0.23 6.95
CA ASN A 376 -2.77 0.38 5.82
C ASN A 376 -4.29 0.58 6.09
N GLU A 377 -4.89 -0.18 7.01
CA GLU A 377 -6.25 0.05 7.47
C GLU A 377 -6.41 1.39 8.21
N ILE A 378 -5.35 1.92 8.82
CA ILE A 378 -5.39 3.23 9.49
C ILE A 378 -4.78 4.31 8.60
N PHE A 379 -3.60 4.03 8.06
CA PHE A 379 -2.92 4.89 7.10
C PHE A 379 -3.35 4.49 5.69
N MET A 380 -4.54 4.94 5.30
CA MET A 380 -5.22 4.47 4.08
C MET A 380 -4.42 4.67 2.79
N GLN A 381 -3.47 5.60 2.78
CA GLN A 381 -2.59 5.90 1.64
C GLN A 381 -1.25 5.13 1.67
N ALA A 382 -1.02 4.35 2.72
CA ALA A 382 0.13 3.46 2.84
C ALA A 382 -0.11 2.14 2.11
N ALA A 383 -0.49 2.24 0.84
CA ALA A 383 -0.74 1.10 -0.04
C ALA A 383 0.56 0.50 -0.62
N HIS A 384 1.71 1.10 -0.34
CA HIS A 384 3.01 0.70 -0.87
C HIS A 384 3.44 -0.69 -0.41
N THR A 385 4.27 -1.30 -1.25
CA THR A 385 4.60 -2.73 -1.19
C THR A 385 6.07 -2.96 -0.87
N ARG A 386 6.40 -4.16 -0.40
CA ARG A 386 7.79 -4.60 -0.18
C ARG A 386 8.64 -4.53 -1.44
N LEU A 387 8.04 -4.70 -2.63
CA LEU A 387 8.76 -4.58 -3.89
C LEU A 387 9.28 -3.16 -4.13
N GLU A 388 8.44 -2.14 -3.93
CA GLU A 388 8.83 -0.76 -4.15
C GLU A 388 9.96 -0.33 -3.20
N HIS A 389 9.91 -0.81 -1.96
CA HIS A 389 10.98 -0.65 -0.99
C HIS A 389 12.28 -1.35 -1.45
N SER A 390 12.19 -2.62 -1.84
CA SER A 390 13.34 -3.39 -2.34
C SER A 390 14.01 -2.73 -3.56
N LEU A 391 13.22 -2.19 -4.50
CA LEU A 391 13.73 -1.42 -5.64
C LEU A 391 14.38 -0.10 -5.22
N GLY A 392 13.80 0.58 -4.23
CA GLY A 392 14.39 1.78 -3.64
C GLY A 392 15.73 1.52 -2.99
N THR A 393 15.82 0.48 -2.16
CA THR A 393 17.07 0.01 -1.54
C THR A 393 18.10 -0.36 -2.61
N ALA A 394 17.72 -1.07 -3.67
CA ALA A 394 18.61 -1.39 -4.78
C ALA A 394 19.12 -0.14 -5.54
N ASP A 395 18.28 0.89 -5.71
CA ASP A 395 18.72 2.16 -6.32
C ASP A 395 19.69 2.92 -5.42
N LEU A 396 19.43 2.95 -4.11
CA LEU A 396 20.36 3.54 -3.14
C LEU A 396 21.70 2.81 -3.15
N ALA A 397 21.71 1.46 -3.18
CA ALA A 397 22.91 0.64 -3.34
C ALA A 397 23.69 1.06 -4.59
N ARG A 398 22.99 1.12 -5.74
CA ARG A 398 23.59 1.54 -7.02
C ARG A 398 24.21 2.94 -6.93
N ARG A 399 23.56 3.89 -6.24
CA ARG A 399 24.05 5.27 -6.10
C ARG A 399 25.26 5.35 -5.17
N VAL A 400 25.24 4.62 -4.04
CA VAL A 400 26.39 4.49 -3.13
C VAL A 400 27.60 3.90 -3.86
N MET A 401 27.41 2.78 -4.56
CA MET A 401 28.50 2.12 -5.30
C MET A 401 29.08 3.00 -6.41
N LYS A 402 28.24 3.74 -7.14
CA LYS A 402 28.72 4.73 -8.13
C LYS A 402 29.56 5.82 -7.49
N GLN A 403 29.16 6.29 -6.31
CA GLN A 403 29.89 7.34 -5.60
C GLN A 403 31.24 6.84 -5.08
N LEU A 404 31.28 5.66 -4.47
CA LEU A 404 32.55 5.05 -4.02
C LEU A 404 33.49 4.80 -5.21
N LYS A 405 32.98 4.30 -6.34
CA LYS A 405 33.78 4.13 -7.56
C LYS A 405 34.32 5.46 -8.10
N LYS A 406 33.54 6.54 -8.02
CA LYS A 406 33.99 7.90 -8.40
C LYS A 406 35.16 8.38 -7.53
N LYS A 407 35.19 7.98 -6.25
CA LYS A 407 36.28 8.24 -5.32
C LYS A 407 37.51 7.34 -5.51
N ARG A 408 37.50 6.47 -6.53
CA ARG A 408 38.61 5.59 -6.95
C ARG A 408 38.98 4.49 -5.95
N TYR A 409 38.04 4.07 -5.11
CA TYR A 409 38.20 2.85 -4.30
C TYR A 409 38.20 1.60 -5.19
N ASP A 410 38.86 0.54 -4.73
CA ASP A 410 38.97 -0.73 -5.46
C ASP A 410 37.65 -1.52 -5.44
N ILE A 411 36.75 -1.13 -6.35
CA ILE A 411 35.41 -1.70 -6.50
C ILE A 411 35.24 -2.24 -7.91
N THR A 412 35.04 -3.55 -7.99
CA THR A 412 34.83 -4.25 -9.26
C THR A 412 33.39 -4.08 -9.78
N GLY A 413 33.16 -4.47 -11.05
CA GLY A 413 31.80 -4.54 -11.59
C GLY A 413 30.92 -5.55 -10.83
N ASN A 414 31.51 -6.68 -10.41
CA ASN A 414 30.83 -7.72 -9.65
C ASN A 414 30.46 -7.24 -8.26
N ASP A 415 31.36 -6.54 -7.55
CA ASP A 415 31.05 -5.93 -6.24
C ASP A 415 29.81 -5.04 -6.32
N MET A 416 29.78 -4.15 -7.32
CA MET A 416 28.65 -3.26 -7.54
C MET A 416 27.35 -4.04 -7.82
N LEU A 417 27.43 -5.10 -8.63
CA LEU A 417 26.26 -5.91 -8.95
C LEU A 417 25.76 -6.70 -7.73
N CYS A 418 26.65 -7.29 -6.94
CA CYS A 418 26.33 -8.02 -5.71
C CYS A 418 25.62 -7.11 -4.69
N VAL A 419 26.14 -5.91 -4.44
CA VAL A 419 25.53 -4.96 -3.48
C VAL A 419 24.13 -4.54 -3.95
N ILE A 420 23.93 -4.33 -5.26
CA ILE A 420 22.60 -4.02 -5.83
C ILE A 420 21.65 -5.21 -5.69
N ILE A 421 22.10 -6.43 -5.96
CA ILE A 421 21.27 -7.65 -5.82
C ILE A 421 20.90 -7.89 -4.36
N ALA A 422 21.85 -7.73 -3.42
CA ALA A 422 21.57 -7.83 -2.00
C ALA A 422 20.54 -6.78 -1.57
N GLY A 423 20.70 -5.53 -1.98
CA GLY A 423 19.70 -4.48 -1.73
C GLY A 423 18.31 -4.80 -2.31
N LEU A 424 18.24 -5.45 -3.46
CA LEU A 424 16.96 -5.89 -4.04
C LEU A 424 16.36 -7.11 -3.32
N CYS A 425 17.21 -8.03 -2.84
CA CYS A 425 16.76 -9.33 -2.34
C CYS A 425 16.64 -9.39 -0.80
N HIS A 426 17.07 -8.35 -0.08
CA HIS A 426 17.09 -8.36 1.39
C HIS A 426 15.73 -8.66 2.03
N ASP A 427 14.66 -8.29 1.34
CA ASP A 427 13.27 -8.37 1.83
C ASP A 427 12.46 -9.55 1.27
N LEU A 428 13.08 -10.45 0.47
CA LEU A 428 12.41 -11.61 -0.14
C LEU A 428 11.67 -12.49 0.89
N GLY A 429 12.24 -12.63 2.09
CA GLY A 429 11.76 -13.45 3.18
C GLY A 429 10.65 -12.84 4.02
N HIS A 430 10.17 -11.63 3.73
CA HIS A 430 9.07 -11.04 4.51
C HIS A 430 7.79 -11.85 4.40
N THR A 431 7.06 -11.98 5.50
CA THR A 431 5.81 -12.76 5.58
C THR A 431 4.61 -11.95 5.09
N PRO A 432 3.46 -12.58 4.75
CA PRO A 432 2.18 -11.87 4.62
C PRO A 432 1.96 -10.88 5.76
N PHE A 433 1.45 -9.68 5.46
CA PHE A 433 1.28 -8.56 6.38
C PHE A 433 2.55 -8.14 7.12
N SER A 434 3.72 -8.42 6.53
CA SER A 434 5.03 -7.99 7.01
C SER A 434 5.23 -8.30 8.50
N ARG A 435 5.37 -7.27 9.35
CA ARG A 435 5.64 -7.41 10.78
C ARG A 435 4.54 -8.16 11.53
N SER A 436 3.29 -7.99 11.11
CA SER A 436 2.13 -8.50 11.85
C SER A 436 2.16 -10.03 11.94
N LEU A 437 2.53 -10.73 10.85
CA LEU A 437 2.62 -12.19 10.87
C LEU A 437 3.98 -12.70 11.38
N SER A 438 5.07 -11.96 11.17
CA SER A 438 6.39 -12.33 11.71
C SER A 438 6.36 -12.55 13.22
N GLN A 439 5.57 -11.75 13.96
CA GLN A 439 5.38 -11.92 15.41
C GLN A 439 4.61 -13.19 15.78
N LEU A 440 3.64 -13.59 14.95
CA LEU A 440 2.90 -14.83 15.16
C LEU A 440 3.81 -16.04 14.90
N ILE A 441 4.62 -15.99 13.85
CA ILE A 441 5.59 -17.05 13.54
C ILE A 441 6.62 -17.17 14.65
N TYR A 442 7.06 -16.06 15.24
CA TYR A 442 7.92 -16.08 16.42
C TYR A 442 7.27 -16.85 17.59
N LYS A 443 5.94 -16.75 17.78
CA LYS A 443 5.23 -17.58 18.77
C LYS A 443 5.23 -19.06 18.42
N PHE A 444 5.27 -19.41 17.13
CA PHE A 444 5.25 -20.80 16.68
C PHE A 444 6.62 -21.47 16.77
N ASN A 445 7.68 -20.73 16.40
CA ASN A 445 9.04 -21.27 16.20
C ASN A 445 10.13 -20.68 17.09
N GLY A 446 9.88 -19.58 17.81
CA GLY A 446 10.84 -18.94 18.71
C GLY A 446 12.06 -18.26 18.08
N ASN A 447 12.37 -18.48 16.80
CA ASN A 447 13.60 -17.95 16.17
C ASN A 447 13.46 -17.51 14.70
N PHE A 448 12.27 -17.13 14.24
CA PHE A 448 12.10 -16.72 12.85
C PHE A 448 12.76 -15.36 12.54
N ARG A 449 13.63 -15.34 11.53
CA ARG A 449 14.24 -14.11 10.96
C ARG A 449 13.92 -14.03 9.47
N HIS A 450 13.36 -12.91 9.04
CA HIS A 450 13.03 -12.70 7.63
C HIS A 450 14.29 -12.61 6.76
N SER A 451 15.42 -12.11 7.28
CA SER A 451 16.71 -12.05 6.58
C SER A 451 17.23 -13.46 6.22
N GLU A 452 17.19 -14.39 7.17
CA GLU A 452 17.53 -15.80 6.94
C GLU A 452 16.60 -16.42 5.89
N MET A 453 15.30 -16.13 5.97
CA MET A 453 14.34 -16.60 4.97
C MET A 453 14.58 -15.98 3.58
N SER A 454 15.04 -14.71 3.51
CA SER A 454 15.44 -14.07 2.25
C SER A 454 16.61 -14.82 1.61
N VAL A 455 17.58 -15.28 2.40
CA VAL A 455 18.68 -16.11 1.94
C VAL A 455 18.18 -17.46 1.41
N LYS A 456 17.33 -18.17 2.17
CA LYS A 456 16.73 -19.45 1.72
C LYS A 456 15.95 -19.31 0.42
N LEU A 457 15.18 -18.22 0.28
CA LEU A 457 14.43 -17.94 -0.96
C LEU A 457 15.35 -17.54 -2.13
N PHE A 458 16.44 -16.84 -1.86
CA PHE A 458 17.45 -16.51 -2.87
C PHE A 458 18.11 -17.78 -3.42
N ASP A 459 18.53 -18.71 -2.56
CA ASP A 459 19.06 -20.01 -2.97
C ASP A 459 18.01 -20.83 -3.75
N TYR A 460 16.78 -20.93 -3.22
CA TYR A 460 15.67 -21.62 -3.90
C TYR A 460 15.42 -21.06 -5.31
N MET A 461 15.49 -19.75 -5.50
CA MET A 461 15.38 -19.12 -6.81
C MET A 461 16.49 -19.53 -7.77
N LEU A 462 17.74 -19.51 -7.31
CA LEU A 462 18.89 -19.91 -8.13
C LEU A 462 18.80 -21.38 -8.55
N GLU A 463 18.23 -22.24 -7.70
CA GLU A 463 18.07 -23.66 -7.97
C GLU A 463 16.88 -23.96 -8.90
N ASN A 464 15.76 -23.24 -8.74
CA ASN A 464 14.49 -23.56 -9.41
C ASN A 464 14.17 -22.67 -10.62
N GLU A 465 14.96 -21.63 -10.88
CA GLU A 465 14.81 -20.76 -12.06
C GLU A 465 16.10 -20.77 -12.91
N PRO A 466 16.30 -21.78 -13.79
CA PRO A 466 17.53 -21.94 -14.57
C PRO A 466 17.91 -20.70 -15.40
N GLU A 467 16.91 -19.98 -15.93
CA GLU A 467 17.17 -18.74 -16.67
C GLU A 467 17.79 -17.64 -15.80
N VAL A 468 17.39 -17.54 -14.53
CA VAL A 468 17.94 -16.55 -13.59
C VAL A 468 19.36 -16.94 -13.25
N ARG A 469 19.59 -18.22 -12.91
CA ARG A 469 20.92 -18.76 -12.62
C ARG A 469 21.88 -18.58 -13.79
N GLU A 470 21.44 -18.87 -15.01
CA GLU A 470 22.26 -18.69 -16.21
C GLU A 470 22.60 -17.22 -16.45
N LYS A 471 21.61 -16.32 -16.37
CA LYS A 471 21.81 -14.88 -16.60
C LYS A 471 22.72 -14.25 -15.55
N LEU A 472 22.54 -14.58 -14.28
CA LEU A 472 23.42 -14.11 -13.20
C LEU A 472 24.80 -14.77 -13.30
N GLY A 473 24.86 -16.06 -13.61
CA GLY A 473 26.09 -16.85 -13.77
C GLY A 473 27.01 -16.37 -14.89
N ARG A 474 26.51 -15.59 -15.86
CA ARG A 474 27.34 -14.89 -16.86
C ARG A 474 28.23 -13.79 -16.28
N TYR A 475 27.88 -13.29 -15.09
CA TYR A 475 28.56 -12.18 -14.44
C TYR A 475 29.09 -12.54 -13.05
N LEU A 476 28.41 -13.44 -12.33
CA LEU A 476 28.65 -13.77 -10.93
C LEU A 476 28.96 -15.25 -10.74
N ASP A 477 29.88 -15.55 -9.84
CA ASP A 477 30.23 -16.91 -9.42
C ASP A 477 29.65 -17.29 -8.05
N ASP A 478 30.00 -18.47 -7.53
CA ASP A 478 29.50 -18.97 -6.24
C ASP A 478 30.02 -18.16 -5.05
N THR A 479 31.20 -17.55 -5.17
CA THR A 479 31.75 -16.61 -4.17
C THR A 479 30.90 -15.33 -4.14
N ASP A 480 30.48 -14.83 -5.31
CA ASP A 480 29.58 -13.69 -5.43
C ASP A 480 28.19 -13.97 -4.86
N PHE A 481 27.62 -15.17 -5.07
CA PHE A 481 26.36 -15.55 -4.43
C PHE A 481 26.48 -15.66 -2.92
N THR A 482 27.60 -16.18 -2.42
CA THR A 482 27.88 -16.22 -0.97
C THR A 482 27.95 -14.82 -0.39
N PHE A 483 28.67 -13.90 -1.06
CA PHE A 483 28.76 -12.50 -0.67
C PHE A 483 27.38 -11.80 -0.62
N ILE A 484 26.51 -12.07 -1.59
CA ILE A 484 25.13 -11.55 -1.59
C ILE A 484 24.37 -12.02 -0.34
N LYS A 485 24.46 -13.31 0.00
CA LYS A 485 23.78 -13.89 1.16
C LYS A 485 24.29 -13.31 2.48
N GLU A 486 25.61 -13.17 2.62
CA GLU A 486 26.25 -12.57 3.79
C GLU A 486 25.89 -11.09 3.97
N MET A 487 25.59 -10.34 2.90
CA MET A 487 25.07 -8.97 3.02
C MET A 487 23.59 -8.90 3.43
N ILE A 488 22.80 -9.92 3.08
CA ILE A 488 21.36 -9.98 3.42
C ILE A 488 21.18 -10.39 4.89
N ASP A 489 21.84 -11.47 5.31
CA ASP A 489 21.79 -11.99 6.68
C ASP A 489 23.20 -12.09 7.30
N PRO A 490 23.88 -10.95 7.54
CA PRO A 490 25.22 -10.93 8.12
C PRO A 490 25.25 -11.52 9.53
N PRO A 491 26.34 -12.19 9.91
CA PRO A 491 26.57 -12.60 11.30
C PRO A 491 26.74 -11.39 12.22
N GLU A 492 26.54 -11.59 13.53
CA GLU A 492 26.69 -10.50 14.51
C GLU A 492 28.13 -9.96 14.59
N SER A 493 29.11 -10.82 14.33
CA SER A 493 30.53 -10.49 14.19
C SER A 493 31.04 -10.99 12.85
N PHE A 494 31.88 -10.20 12.18
CA PHE A 494 32.59 -10.60 10.96
C PHE A 494 33.88 -11.37 11.26
N PHE A 495 34.24 -11.48 12.54
CA PHE A 495 35.38 -12.22 13.01
C PHE A 495 34.93 -13.38 13.89
N ASP A 496 35.59 -14.52 13.76
CA ASP A 496 35.37 -15.70 14.60
C ASP A 496 35.88 -15.49 16.04
N SER A 497 35.73 -16.51 16.89
CA SER A 497 36.20 -16.46 18.28
C SER A 497 37.72 -16.30 18.43
N ASP A 498 38.49 -16.63 17.39
CA ASP A 498 39.95 -16.55 17.37
C ASP A 498 40.44 -15.21 16.74
N GLY A 499 39.50 -14.35 16.32
CA GLY A 499 39.79 -13.04 15.72
C GLY A 499 40.11 -13.11 14.23
N ASN A 500 39.86 -14.24 13.55
CA ASN A 500 40.04 -14.36 12.10
C ASN A 500 38.79 -13.91 11.35
N TRP A 501 38.97 -13.40 10.14
CA TRP A 501 37.88 -13.05 9.25
C TRP A 501 37.01 -14.27 8.93
N ALA A 502 35.72 -14.19 9.25
CA ALA A 502 34.78 -15.31 9.20
C ALA A 502 33.91 -15.36 7.93
N LEU A 503 33.96 -14.33 7.08
CA LEU A 503 33.14 -14.24 5.87
C LEU A 503 33.92 -14.75 4.65
N GLU A 504 33.23 -15.45 3.76
CA GLU A 504 33.83 -16.11 2.60
C GLU A 504 33.68 -15.30 1.31
N GLY A 505 32.61 -14.50 1.20
CA GLY A 505 32.26 -13.82 -0.04
C GLY A 505 33.26 -12.73 -0.46
N ARG A 506 33.84 -12.01 0.51
CA ARG A 506 34.85 -10.96 0.30
C ARG A 506 35.82 -10.89 1.48
N PRO A 507 37.09 -10.50 1.24
CA PRO A 507 38.10 -10.37 2.29
C PRO A 507 37.82 -9.19 3.21
N ALA A 508 38.48 -9.17 4.37
CA ALA A 508 38.39 -8.13 5.40
C ALA A 508 38.66 -6.71 4.85
N SER A 509 39.59 -6.59 3.90
CA SER A 509 39.86 -5.33 3.18
C SER A 509 38.66 -4.77 2.39
N LYS A 510 37.56 -5.51 2.27
CA LYS A 510 36.29 -5.07 1.66
C LYS A 510 35.13 -5.05 2.65
N GLN A 511 35.41 -5.02 3.96
CA GLN A 511 34.40 -5.01 5.02
C GLN A 511 33.33 -3.92 4.83
N TYR A 512 33.74 -2.72 4.41
CA TYR A 512 32.83 -1.59 4.15
C TYR A 512 31.65 -1.92 3.22
N LEU A 513 31.75 -2.95 2.36
CA LEU A 513 30.64 -3.35 1.50
C LEU A 513 29.50 -4.03 2.29
N TYR A 514 29.83 -4.82 3.31
CA TYR A 514 28.84 -5.46 4.20
C TYR A 514 28.07 -4.44 5.06
N GLU A 515 28.61 -3.23 5.19
CA GLU A 515 28.02 -2.15 5.96
C GLU A 515 26.97 -1.34 5.18
N ILE A 516 26.76 -1.63 3.89
CA ILE A 516 25.88 -0.87 3.00
C ILE A 516 24.41 -1.28 3.18
N VAL A 517 24.10 -2.56 2.98
CA VAL A 517 22.71 -3.07 2.89
C VAL A 517 22.11 -3.37 4.26
N ASN A 518 22.84 -4.10 5.11
CA ASN A 518 22.42 -4.44 6.47
C ASN A 518 23.59 -4.22 7.43
N ASN A 519 23.64 -3.05 8.05
CA ASN A 519 24.78 -2.66 8.86
C ASN A 519 24.68 -3.24 10.27
N VAL A 520 25.46 -4.29 10.56
CA VAL A 520 25.37 -4.94 11.88
C VAL A 520 25.99 -4.16 13.03
N HIS A 521 26.92 -3.25 12.74
CA HIS A 521 27.69 -2.51 13.74
C HIS A 521 26.90 -1.36 14.37
N HIS A 522 26.39 -0.43 13.57
CA HIS A 522 25.66 0.73 14.08
C HIS A 522 24.22 0.84 13.54
N GLY A 523 23.83 0.00 12.59
CA GLY A 523 22.47 -0.05 12.06
C GLY A 523 22.07 1.18 11.26
N LEU A 524 23.03 1.86 10.61
CA LEU A 524 22.77 2.88 9.61
C LEU A 524 23.12 2.30 8.25
N ASP A 525 22.09 1.94 7.50
CA ASP A 525 22.17 1.29 6.19
C ASP A 525 21.12 1.88 5.24
N ILE A 526 21.27 1.60 3.95
CA ILE A 526 20.40 2.14 2.92
C ILE A 526 18.96 1.59 2.99
N ASP A 527 18.75 0.39 3.53
CA ASP A 527 17.41 -0.15 3.83
C ASP A 527 16.65 0.82 4.73
N LYS A 528 17.24 1.19 5.87
CA LYS A 528 16.63 2.13 6.82
C LYS A 528 16.34 3.49 6.22
N LEU A 529 17.28 3.99 5.40
CA LEU A 529 17.11 5.27 4.76
C LEU A 529 15.95 5.27 3.75
N ASP A 530 15.78 4.19 2.97
CA ASP A 530 14.65 4.06 2.07
C ASP A 530 13.34 3.97 2.85
N HIS A 531 13.19 3.01 3.77
CA HIS A 531 11.89 2.79 4.41
C HIS A 531 11.49 3.95 5.32
N HIS A 532 12.41 4.65 5.99
CA HIS A 532 12.05 5.82 6.78
C HIS A 532 11.40 6.90 5.92
N ILE A 533 12.03 7.26 4.81
CA ILE A 533 11.53 8.32 3.92
C ILE A 533 10.27 7.85 3.21
N ARG A 534 10.23 6.59 2.77
CA ARG A 534 9.08 6.00 2.10
C ARG A 534 7.87 5.91 3.01
N ASP A 535 8.03 5.38 4.23
CA ASP A 535 6.94 5.25 5.18
C ASP A 535 6.46 6.63 5.65
N SER A 536 7.38 7.56 5.91
CA SER A 536 7.04 8.96 6.20
C SER A 536 6.20 9.56 5.09
N HIS A 537 6.60 9.35 3.83
CA HIS A 537 5.91 9.85 2.66
C HIS A 537 4.48 9.28 2.54
N HIS A 538 4.32 7.96 2.62
CA HIS A 538 3.03 7.29 2.42
C HIS A 538 2.07 7.43 3.60
N THR A 539 2.59 7.62 4.82
CA THR A 539 1.77 7.88 6.02
C THR A 539 1.54 9.37 6.26
N GLY A 540 2.31 10.23 5.60
CA GLY A 540 2.44 11.67 5.86
C GLY A 540 2.92 12.03 7.27
N VAL A 541 3.50 11.06 8.00
CA VAL A 541 4.15 11.34 9.27
C VAL A 541 5.47 12.04 8.99
N ASN A 542 5.57 13.31 9.37
CA ASN A 542 6.83 14.05 9.27
C ASN A 542 7.90 13.44 10.18
N ILE A 543 9.08 13.25 9.59
CA ILE A 543 10.30 12.78 10.25
C ILE A 543 11.41 13.83 10.07
N ALA A 544 12.54 13.65 10.75
CA ALA A 544 13.63 14.62 10.75
C ALA A 544 14.46 14.59 9.46
N ILE A 545 14.54 13.44 8.79
CA ILE A 545 15.25 13.30 7.51
C ILE A 545 14.30 13.35 6.31
N GLY A 546 14.73 13.99 5.22
CA GLY A 546 13.96 14.04 3.97
C GLY A 546 14.78 13.60 2.76
N PRO A 547 14.21 13.66 1.53
CA PRO A 547 14.92 13.25 0.31
C PRO A 547 16.26 13.97 0.08
N HIS A 548 16.39 15.22 0.52
CA HIS A 548 17.66 15.97 0.45
C HIS A 548 18.77 15.34 1.31
N PHE A 549 18.43 14.72 2.44
CA PHE A 549 19.39 14.03 3.30
C PHE A 549 20.06 12.87 2.55
N ILE A 550 19.32 12.11 1.74
CA ILE A 550 19.87 11.00 0.93
C ILE A 550 20.99 11.48 0.02
N SER A 551 20.81 12.61 -0.65
CA SER A 551 21.84 13.17 -1.54
C SER A 551 23.08 13.59 -0.78
N ARG A 552 22.93 14.20 0.42
CA ARG A 552 24.08 14.54 1.27
C ARG A 552 24.76 13.29 1.80
N PHE A 553 23.99 12.32 2.30
CA PHE A 553 24.48 11.03 2.80
C PHE A 553 25.33 10.31 1.75
N ILE A 554 24.81 10.15 0.53
CA ILE A 554 25.55 9.51 -0.56
C ILE A 554 26.84 10.30 -0.86
N ASN A 555 26.75 11.62 -1.02
CA ASN A 555 27.93 12.43 -1.34
C ASN A 555 29.01 12.38 -0.23
N GLY A 556 28.57 12.29 1.03
CA GLY A 556 29.42 12.26 2.21
C GLY A 556 29.94 10.88 2.62
N ILE A 557 29.54 9.80 1.96
CA ILE A 557 30.10 8.46 2.19
C ILE A 557 31.57 8.41 1.74
N ASP A 558 32.45 7.87 2.57
CA ASP A 558 33.87 7.62 2.32
C ASP A 558 34.31 6.26 2.90
N ILE A 559 35.56 5.86 2.66
CA ILE A 559 36.17 4.67 3.29
C ILE A 559 37.40 5.13 4.07
N GLN A 560 37.64 4.54 5.23
CA GLN A 560 38.86 4.77 6.01
C GLN A 560 39.28 3.51 6.74
N GLU A 561 40.59 3.34 6.88
CA GLU A 561 41.16 2.28 7.71
C GLU A 561 40.93 2.60 9.19
N VAL A 562 40.29 1.68 9.90
CA VAL A 562 40.02 1.74 11.35
C VAL A 562 40.39 0.40 11.95
N ASP A 563 41.33 0.41 12.90
CA ASP A 563 41.82 -0.79 13.57
C ASP A 563 42.34 -1.86 12.58
N GLY A 564 42.93 -1.42 11.45
CA GLY A 564 43.49 -2.29 10.39
C GLY A 564 42.50 -2.68 9.29
N GLU A 565 41.23 -2.26 9.38
CA GLU A 565 40.17 -2.67 8.45
C GLU A 565 39.55 -1.48 7.71
N GLU A 566 39.21 -1.66 6.44
CA GLU A 566 38.54 -0.63 5.64
C GLU A 566 37.04 -0.54 6.00
N ARG A 567 36.64 0.57 6.62
CA ARG A 567 35.28 0.81 7.14
C ARG A 567 34.57 1.94 6.40
N LEU A 568 33.25 1.87 6.32
CA LEU A 568 32.41 2.93 5.78
C LEU A 568 32.38 4.13 6.74
N MET A 569 32.71 5.30 6.22
CA MET A 569 32.76 6.56 6.96
C MET A 569 31.75 7.56 6.40
N LEU A 570 31.24 8.43 7.27
CA LEU A 570 30.46 9.60 6.85
C LEU A 570 31.28 10.89 7.02
N ASP A 571 31.03 11.87 6.16
CA ASP A 571 31.55 13.21 6.32
C ASP A 571 31.17 13.78 7.71
N GLY A 572 32.10 14.46 8.38
CA GLY A 572 31.86 15.10 9.67
C GLY A 572 30.71 16.10 9.67
N GLU A 573 30.43 16.72 8.51
CA GLU A 573 29.27 17.62 8.37
C GLU A 573 27.93 16.88 8.55
N LEU A 574 27.88 15.57 8.27
CA LEU A 574 26.70 14.72 8.49
C LEU A 574 26.57 14.21 9.92
N ALA A 575 27.59 14.38 10.77
CA ALA A 575 27.59 13.84 12.13
C ALA A 575 26.43 14.41 12.97
N GLY A 576 25.97 15.64 12.66
CA GLY A 576 24.80 16.25 13.29
C GLY A 576 23.46 15.65 12.86
N ASP A 577 23.39 15.00 11.70
CA ASP A 577 22.16 14.43 11.13
C ASP A 577 21.95 12.95 11.51
N ILE A 578 23.01 12.24 11.92
CA ILE A 578 22.90 10.83 12.34
C ILE A 578 21.85 10.64 13.46
N PRO A 579 21.79 11.50 14.50
CA PRO A 579 20.69 11.46 15.47
C PRO A 579 19.31 11.56 14.84
N ASP A 580 19.15 12.35 13.78
CA ASP A 580 17.88 12.57 13.11
C ASP A 580 17.38 11.32 12.38
N VAL A 581 18.28 10.46 11.89
CA VAL A 581 17.90 9.15 11.32
C VAL A 581 17.25 8.27 12.39
N PHE A 582 17.85 8.16 13.57
CA PHE A 582 17.30 7.34 14.66
C PHE A 582 16.07 7.97 15.32
N ASN A 583 16.01 9.29 15.42
CA ASN A 583 14.81 10.02 15.86
C ASN A 583 13.65 9.82 14.87
N SER A 584 13.95 9.78 13.57
CA SER A 584 12.96 9.48 12.52
C SER A 584 12.39 8.07 12.70
N ARG A 585 13.25 7.07 12.93
CA ARG A 585 12.82 5.69 13.28
C ARG A 585 11.89 5.67 14.49
N LYS A 586 12.25 6.38 15.56
CA LYS A 586 11.44 6.50 16.78
C LYS A 586 10.08 7.16 16.50
N SER A 587 10.05 8.22 15.70
CA SER A 587 8.82 8.91 15.30
C SER A 587 7.88 7.97 14.55
N LEU A 588 8.38 7.26 13.53
CA LEU A 588 7.60 6.29 12.74
C LEU A 588 7.12 5.14 13.62
N PHE A 589 7.97 4.60 14.48
CA PHE A 589 7.55 3.55 15.41
C PHE A 589 6.40 3.98 16.30
N MET A 590 6.49 5.15 16.93
CA MET A 590 5.48 5.61 17.87
C MET A 590 4.17 6.02 17.20
N LYS A 591 4.25 6.64 16.02
CA LYS A 591 3.09 7.22 15.32
C LYS A 591 2.44 6.25 14.33
N VAL A 592 3.20 5.32 13.74
CA VAL A 592 2.73 4.41 12.69
C VAL A 592 2.73 2.97 13.19
N TYR A 593 3.92 2.38 13.38
CA TYR A 593 4.05 0.93 13.62
C TYR A 593 3.47 0.47 14.97
N PHE A 594 3.37 1.39 15.92
CA PHE A 594 2.79 1.17 17.26
C PHE A 594 1.61 2.12 17.53
N HIS A 595 0.91 2.50 16.46
CA HIS A 595 -0.30 3.30 16.54
C HIS A 595 -1.39 2.56 17.34
N ARG A 596 -2.15 3.31 18.14
CA ARG A 596 -3.13 2.75 19.09
C ARG A 596 -4.25 1.94 18.41
N GLU A 597 -4.60 2.30 17.17
CA GLU A 597 -5.67 1.62 16.42
C GLU A 597 -5.15 0.50 15.52
N VAL A 598 -3.85 0.52 15.18
CA VAL A 598 -3.22 -0.55 14.40
C VAL A 598 -3.11 -1.82 15.23
N TYR A 599 -2.80 -1.66 16.51
CA TYR A 599 -2.55 -2.78 17.41
C TYR A 599 -3.74 -3.76 17.58
N PRO A 600 -4.99 -3.29 17.84
CA PRO A 600 -6.14 -4.19 17.91
C PRO A 600 -6.39 -4.93 16.59
N LEU A 601 -6.17 -4.27 15.45
CA LEU A 601 -6.30 -4.87 14.13
C LEU A 601 -5.22 -5.95 13.92
N GLU A 602 -3.96 -5.69 14.30
CA GLU A 602 -2.88 -6.69 14.27
C GLU A 602 -3.22 -7.93 15.10
N TYR A 603 -3.76 -7.75 16.32
CA TYR A 603 -4.17 -8.88 17.16
C TYR A 603 -5.27 -9.71 16.47
N GLN A 604 -6.30 -9.04 15.95
CA GLN A 604 -7.43 -9.72 15.31
C GLN A 604 -6.97 -10.51 14.06
N LEU A 605 -6.06 -9.92 13.28
CA LEU A 605 -5.46 -10.56 12.11
C LEU A 605 -4.61 -11.77 12.50
N GLN A 606 -3.76 -11.63 13.53
CA GLN A 606 -2.94 -12.74 14.04
C GLN A 606 -3.82 -13.90 14.51
N LYS A 607 -4.91 -13.61 15.25
CA LYS A 607 -5.87 -14.62 15.71
C LYS A 607 -6.55 -15.32 14.54
N ALA A 608 -6.98 -14.58 13.52
CA ALA A 608 -7.57 -15.16 12.32
C ALA A 608 -6.62 -16.13 11.61
N ILE A 609 -5.37 -15.70 11.37
CA ILE A 609 -4.37 -16.51 10.68
C ILE A 609 -3.98 -17.72 11.53
N GLU A 610 -3.82 -17.57 12.84
CA GLU A 610 -3.49 -18.66 13.75
C GLU A 610 -4.52 -19.80 13.67
N LEU A 611 -5.81 -19.45 13.78
CA LEU A 611 -6.93 -20.38 13.70
C LEU A 611 -7.05 -21.04 12.32
N ALA A 612 -6.86 -20.28 11.23
CA ALA A 612 -6.98 -20.82 9.88
C ALA A 612 -5.75 -21.62 9.42
N SER A 613 -4.58 -21.36 10.01
CA SER A 613 -3.30 -21.88 9.52
C SER A 613 -3.17 -23.42 9.43
N PRO A 614 -3.79 -24.23 10.32
CA PRO A 614 -3.74 -25.69 10.20
C PRO A 614 -4.60 -26.24 9.05
N HIS A 615 -5.49 -25.42 8.49
CA HIS A 615 -6.51 -25.86 7.53
C HIS A 615 -6.22 -25.44 6.09
N LEU A 616 -5.58 -24.28 5.89
CA LEU A 616 -5.18 -23.82 4.56
C LEU A 616 -4.00 -24.63 4.05
N LYS A 617 -4.13 -25.21 2.85
CA LYS A 617 -3.11 -26.07 2.24
C LYS A 617 -2.57 -25.48 0.95
N PHE A 618 -1.27 -25.60 0.75
CA PHE A 618 -0.55 -25.16 -0.43
C PHE A 618 0.28 -26.31 -0.99
N LYS A 619 0.44 -26.35 -2.31
CA LYS A 619 1.32 -27.32 -2.96
C LYS A 619 2.78 -26.92 -2.75
N GLY A 620 3.50 -27.67 -1.94
CA GLY A 620 4.91 -27.49 -1.61
C GLY A 620 5.86 -28.31 -2.49
N GLU A 621 7.03 -28.62 -1.93
CA GLU A 621 8.05 -29.44 -2.59
C GLU A 621 7.58 -30.87 -2.87
N GLY A 622 8.08 -31.46 -3.96
CA GLY A 622 7.66 -32.81 -4.41
C GLY A 622 6.18 -32.94 -4.77
N GLY A 623 5.41 -31.84 -4.79
CA GLY A 623 3.96 -31.87 -5.00
C GLY A 623 3.15 -32.21 -3.75
N ARG A 624 3.78 -32.31 -2.57
CA ARG A 624 3.12 -32.53 -1.28
C ARG A 624 2.25 -31.32 -0.93
N PHE A 625 1.09 -31.56 -0.33
CA PHE A 625 0.33 -30.48 0.29
C PHE A 625 0.88 -30.18 1.68
N THR A 626 1.25 -28.92 1.90
CA THR A 626 1.77 -28.39 3.16
C THR A 626 0.79 -27.33 3.66
N THR A 627 0.44 -27.37 4.95
CA THR A 627 -0.46 -26.39 5.55
C THR A 627 0.23 -25.02 5.67
N LEU A 628 -0.54 -23.93 5.84
CA LEU A 628 0.03 -22.63 6.18
C LEU A 628 0.89 -22.73 7.44
N ARG A 629 0.41 -23.47 8.46
CA ARG A 629 1.15 -23.66 9.71
C ARG A 629 2.50 -24.34 9.48
N GLU A 630 2.53 -25.44 8.72
CA GLU A 630 3.77 -26.15 8.38
C GLU A 630 4.68 -25.29 7.50
N SER A 631 4.12 -24.46 6.60
CA SER A 631 4.90 -23.53 5.78
C SER A 631 5.54 -22.40 6.59
N LEU A 632 5.19 -22.26 7.87
CA LEU A 632 5.68 -21.25 8.79
C LEU A 632 6.43 -21.85 9.98
N THR A 633 6.55 -23.18 10.06
CA THR A 633 7.19 -23.89 11.17
C THR A 633 8.37 -24.73 10.67
N GLU A 634 9.42 -24.91 11.48
CA GLU A 634 10.61 -25.66 11.03
C GLU A 634 10.33 -27.18 11.06
N PRO A 635 10.77 -27.95 10.03
CA PRO A 635 11.44 -27.50 8.81
C PRO A 635 10.49 -26.79 7.83
N ILE A 636 10.88 -25.60 7.35
CA ILE A 636 10.04 -24.78 6.46
C ILE A 636 10.10 -25.29 5.00
N ASP A 637 8.94 -25.53 4.40
CA ASP A 637 8.79 -25.80 2.96
C ASP A 637 8.91 -24.50 2.15
N ILE A 638 10.08 -24.29 1.53
CA ILE A 638 10.41 -23.02 0.85
C ILE A 638 9.52 -22.77 -0.37
N LYS A 639 9.15 -23.83 -1.10
CA LYS A 639 8.22 -23.73 -2.24
C LYS A 639 6.80 -23.37 -1.83
N ALA A 640 6.34 -23.85 -0.68
CA ALA A 640 5.06 -23.43 -0.13
C ALA A 640 5.15 -21.97 0.36
N TYR A 641 6.22 -21.62 1.08
CA TYR A 641 6.47 -20.27 1.59
C TYR A 641 6.53 -19.22 0.46
N SER A 642 7.15 -19.55 -0.68
CA SER A 642 7.29 -18.65 -1.83
C SER A 642 5.96 -18.25 -2.48
N LYS A 643 4.85 -18.91 -2.11
CA LYS A 643 3.50 -18.62 -2.58
C LYS A 643 2.67 -17.79 -1.60
N LEU A 644 3.20 -17.54 -0.41
CA LEU A 644 2.47 -16.82 0.65
C LEU A 644 2.65 -15.31 0.49
N ASP A 645 1.55 -14.58 0.35
CA ASP A 645 1.48 -13.12 0.39
C ASP A 645 0.20 -12.68 1.14
N ASP A 646 -0.17 -11.39 1.10
CA ASP A 646 -1.30 -10.85 1.88
C ASP A 646 -2.65 -11.46 1.47
N HIS A 647 -2.72 -12.18 0.35
CA HIS A 647 -3.92 -12.90 -0.08
C HIS A 647 -4.35 -14.04 0.85
N VAL A 648 -3.51 -14.42 1.83
CA VAL A 648 -3.93 -15.34 2.89
C VAL A 648 -5.25 -14.91 3.56
N LEU A 649 -5.48 -13.61 3.72
CA LEU A 649 -6.73 -13.10 4.30
C LEU A 649 -7.94 -13.47 3.44
N PHE A 650 -7.79 -13.31 2.13
CA PHE A 650 -8.83 -13.64 1.15
C PHE A 650 -9.16 -15.14 1.16
N LEU A 651 -8.13 -16.00 1.25
CA LEU A 651 -8.30 -17.45 1.34
C LEU A 651 -9.10 -17.85 2.59
N ILE A 652 -8.90 -17.16 3.72
CA ILE A 652 -9.68 -17.39 4.95
C ILE A 652 -11.13 -16.97 4.74
N GLN A 653 -11.37 -15.76 4.23
CA GLN A 653 -12.72 -15.21 4.01
C GLN A 653 -13.60 -16.13 3.17
N HIS A 654 -13.04 -16.63 2.06
CA HIS A 654 -13.77 -17.42 1.06
C HIS A 654 -13.61 -18.94 1.23
N SER A 655 -13.00 -19.40 2.33
CA SER A 655 -12.82 -20.83 2.58
C SER A 655 -14.15 -21.56 2.77
N GLU A 656 -14.41 -22.66 2.06
CA GLU A 656 -15.58 -23.52 2.32
C GLU A 656 -15.38 -24.48 3.50
N ILE A 657 -14.24 -24.40 4.19
CA ILE A 657 -13.90 -25.32 5.29
C ILE A 657 -14.85 -25.06 6.47
N ASN A 658 -15.75 -26.02 6.69
CA ASN A 658 -16.68 -26.01 7.82
C ASN A 658 -16.02 -26.58 9.09
N HIS A 659 -15.06 -25.82 9.65
CA HIS A 659 -14.37 -26.13 10.90
C HIS A 659 -14.58 -24.98 11.91
N PRO A 660 -14.76 -25.25 13.22
CA PRO A 660 -14.93 -24.20 14.22
C PRO A 660 -13.85 -23.10 14.17
N ASP A 661 -12.59 -23.50 13.98
CA ASP A 661 -11.47 -22.55 13.88
C ASP A 661 -11.57 -21.68 12.63
N MET A 662 -11.98 -22.24 11.48
CA MET A 662 -12.16 -21.47 10.25
C MET A 662 -13.34 -20.49 10.38
N ILE A 663 -14.44 -20.91 11.01
CA ILE A 663 -15.60 -20.05 11.28
C ILE A 663 -15.18 -18.88 12.18
N GLU A 664 -14.43 -19.14 13.24
CA GLU A 664 -13.95 -18.08 14.14
C GLU A 664 -12.90 -17.20 13.45
N ALA A 665 -12.04 -17.76 12.60
CA ALA A 665 -11.10 -17.00 11.78
C ALA A 665 -11.84 -16.01 10.86
N LYS A 666 -12.92 -16.44 10.19
CA LYS A 666 -13.76 -15.55 9.37
C LYS A 666 -14.39 -14.44 10.19
N LYS A 667 -14.95 -14.74 11.37
CA LYS A 667 -15.49 -13.72 12.29
C LYS A 667 -14.44 -12.72 12.73
N CYS A 668 -13.20 -13.16 12.95
CA CYS A 668 -12.11 -12.24 13.25
C CYS A 668 -11.89 -11.24 12.10
N ILE A 669 -11.94 -11.70 10.85
CA ILE A 669 -11.77 -10.84 9.69
C ILE A 669 -12.96 -9.88 9.54
N GLU A 670 -14.20 -10.36 9.71
CA GLU A 670 -15.39 -9.51 9.69
C GLU A 670 -15.32 -8.37 10.71
N LYS A 671 -14.75 -8.63 11.90
CA LYS A 671 -14.51 -7.60 12.93
C LYS A 671 -13.49 -6.54 12.48
N ILE A 672 -12.45 -6.93 11.75
CA ILE A 672 -11.49 -5.98 11.14
C ILE A 672 -12.22 -5.08 10.16
N GLU A 673 -13.00 -5.68 9.25
CA GLU A 673 -13.73 -4.96 8.20
C GLU A 673 -14.77 -4.00 8.76
N LYS A 674 -15.53 -4.43 9.78
CA LYS A 674 -16.53 -3.59 10.46
C LYS A 674 -15.96 -2.61 11.48
N ARG A 675 -14.64 -2.64 11.71
CA ARG A 675 -13.95 -1.87 12.77
C ARG A 675 -14.46 -2.15 14.19
N GLU A 676 -15.00 -3.34 14.41
CA GLU A 676 -15.46 -3.85 15.70
C GLU A 676 -14.30 -4.55 16.47
N VAL A 677 -13.22 -3.82 16.70
CA VAL A 677 -12.01 -4.34 17.37
C VAL A 677 -11.85 -3.84 18.79
N HIS A 678 -10.96 -4.49 19.55
CA HIS A 678 -10.68 -4.17 20.94
C HIS A 678 -10.31 -2.68 21.13
N THR A 679 -10.90 -2.06 22.14
CA THR A 679 -10.57 -0.69 22.52
C THR A 679 -9.29 -0.67 23.35
N VAL A 680 -8.32 0.17 22.99
CA VAL A 680 -7.12 0.37 23.81
C VAL A 680 -7.46 1.22 25.03
N ILE A 681 -7.44 0.58 26.21
CA ILE A 681 -7.75 1.22 27.51
C ILE A 681 -6.54 1.95 28.09
N LEU A 682 -5.33 1.38 27.96
CA LEU A 682 -4.11 1.94 28.54
C LEU A 682 -2.91 1.67 27.64
N LYS A 683 -2.05 2.67 27.46
CA LYS A 683 -0.73 2.56 26.83
C LYS A 683 0.31 3.18 27.75
N VAL A 684 1.27 2.39 28.20
CA VAL A 684 2.38 2.84 29.04
C VAL A 684 3.67 2.68 28.27
N THR A 685 4.46 3.75 28.21
CA THR A 685 5.82 3.72 27.66
C THR A 685 6.79 3.80 28.83
N LEU A 686 7.67 2.81 28.95
CA LEU A 686 8.73 2.78 29.93
C LEU A 686 10.06 3.02 29.23
N CYS A 687 10.90 3.88 29.80
CA CYS A 687 12.24 4.20 29.30
C CYS A 687 13.29 3.74 30.31
N ASN A 688 14.54 3.54 29.89
CA ASN A 688 15.68 3.25 30.78
C ASN A 688 15.56 1.97 31.63
N ILE A 689 15.08 0.87 31.03
CA ILE A 689 14.92 -0.41 31.73
C ILE A 689 16.24 -1.18 31.71
N ARG A 690 16.81 -1.49 32.88
CA ARG A 690 18.09 -2.22 33.03
C ARG A 690 18.00 -3.75 32.86
N SER A 691 16.80 -4.34 32.96
CA SER A 691 16.61 -5.79 32.82
C SER A 691 15.26 -6.11 32.16
N LYS A 692 15.33 -6.82 31.02
CA LYS A 692 14.19 -7.16 30.15
C LYS A 692 13.24 -8.17 30.80
N MET A 693 13.76 -9.30 31.28
CA MET A 693 12.95 -10.39 31.85
C MET A 693 12.23 -9.98 33.15
N PHE A 694 12.93 -9.28 34.06
CA PHE A 694 12.34 -8.87 35.34
C PHE A 694 11.16 -7.92 35.16
N LEU A 695 11.21 -7.07 34.14
CA LEU A 695 10.14 -6.12 33.86
C LEU A 695 8.91 -6.80 33.26
N GLU A 696 9.08 -7.73 32.32
CA GLU A 696 7.95 -8.50 31.74
C GLU A 696 7.18 -9.23 32.83
N GLU A 697 7.88 -9.97 33.70
CA GLU A 697 7.26 -10.72 34.78
C GLU A 697 6.51 -9.80 35.75
N LYS A 698 7.09 -8.65 36.11
CA LYS A 698 6.44 -7.66 36.98
C LYS A 698 5.24 -6.98 36.34
N VAL A 699 5.32 -6.67 35.05
CA VAL A 699 4.19 -6.10 34.29
C VAL A 699 3.07 -7.11 34.17
N GLU A 700 3.37 -8.38 33.85
CA GLU A 700 2.38 -9.45 33.83
C GLU A 700 1.75 -9.67 35.20
N GLU A 701 2.55 -9.71 36.27
CA GLU A 701 2.06 -9.83 37.64
C GLU A 701 1.11 -8.67 37.98
N GLY A 702 1.48 -7.45 37.60
CA GLY A 702 0.65 -6.25 37.77
C GLY A 702 -0.67 -6.33 36.99
N ILE A 703 -0.62 -6.71 35.71
CA ILE A 703 -1.80 -6.89 34.86
C ILE A 703 -2.69 -7.99 35.44
N ARG A 704 -2.15 -9.15 35.82
CA ARG A 704 -2.92 -10.24 36.44
C ARG A 704 -3.61 -9.78 37.71
N LYS A 705 -2.94 -9.00 38.57
CA LYS A 705 -3.56 -8.40 39.77
C LYS A 705 -4.70 -7.45 39.41
N ILE A 706 -4.51 -6.56 38.42
CA ILE A 706 -5.56 -5.64 37.95
C ILE A 706 -6.76 -6.43 37.40
N VAL A 707 -6.52 -7.40 36.52
CA VAL A 707 -7.56 -8.26 35.90
C VAL A 707 -8.30 -9.08 36.97
N THR A 708 -7.60 -9.58 37.99
CA THR A 708 -8.20 -10.36 39.08
C THR A 708 -9.07 -9.48 39.99
N ASN A 709 -8.63 -8.24 40.26
CA ASN A 709 -9.37 -7.29 41.08
C ASN A 709 -10.56 -6.64 40.36
N MET A 710 -10.55 -6.60 39.02
CA MET A 710 -11.65 -6.07 38.21
C MET A 710 -12.63 -7.19 37.79
N SER A 711 -13.28 -7.81 38.78
CA SER A 711 -14.35 -8.82 38.57
C SER A 711 -15.49 -8.33 37.67
N ARG A 712 -15.72 -7.01 37.62
CA ARG A 712 -16.73 -6.38 36.75
C ARG A 712 -16.37 -6.38 35.26
N LEU A 713 -15.09 -6.26 34.89
CA LEU A 713 -14.65 -6.26 33.48
C LEU A 713 -14.61 -7.67 32.88
N LYS A 714 -14.42 -8.72 33.70
CA LYS A 714 -14.50 -10.11 33.22
C LYS A 714 -15.90 -10.49 32.71
N GLN A 715 -16.94 -9.75 33.11
CA GLN A 715 -18.30 -9.91 32.59
C GLN A 715 -18.49 -9.22 31.23
N GLU A 716 -17.57 -8.33 30.81
CA GLU A 716 -17.70 -7.47 29.63
C GLU A 716 -16.76 -7.86 28.46
N GLY A 717 -15.71 -8.68 28.66
CA GLY A 717 -14.88 -9.20 27.54
C GLY A 717 -13.50 -9.79 27.90
N GLU A 718 -12.75 -10.19 26.87
CA GLU A 718 -11.34 -10.65 26.94
C GLU A 718 -10.39 -9.45 27.14
N ILE A 719 -9.53 -9.49 28.16
CA ILE A 719 -8.48 -8.47 28.36
C ILE A 719 -7.19 -8.98 27.72
N ILE A 720 -6.72 -8.26 26.71
CA ILE A 720 -5.49 -8.57 25.97
C ILE A 720 -4.42 -7.56 26.35
N TYR A 721 -3.18 -8.03 26.47
CA TYR A 721 -2.00 -7.18 26.62
C TYR A 721 -0.88 -7.66 25.71
N LYS A 722 0.05 -6.76 25.37
CA LYS A 722 1.30 -7.11 24.68
C LYS A 722 2.36 -6.11 25.08
N ILE A 723 3.52 -6.66 25.38
CA ILE A 723 4.71 -5.89 25.71
C ILE A 723 5.53 -5.81 24.44
N HIS A 724 5.90 -4.60 24.05
CA HIS A 724 6.79 -4.37 22.91
C HIS A 724 8.12 -3.84 23.43
N HIS A 725 9.17 -4.62 23.20
CA HIS A 725 10.54 -4.17 23.38
C HIS A 725 11.02 -3.60 22.06
N HIS A 726 11.56 -2.38 22.12
CA HIS A 726 12.15 -1.79 20.93
C HIS A 726 13.41 -1.04 21.33
N HIS A 727 14.54 -1.45 20.75
CA HIS A 727 15.76 -0.67 20.81
C HIS A 727 15.82 0.20 19.55
N PHE A 728 15.81 1.52 19.73
CA PHE A 728 15.94 2.46 18.62
C PHE A 728 17.37 2.49 18.05
N ARG A 729 18.32 1.83 18.74
CA ARG A 729 19.72 1.55 18.35
C ARG A 729 20.01 0.06 18.59
N LYS A 730 21.00 -0.55 17.93
CA LYS A 730 21.59 -1.81 18.44
C LYS A 730 22.33 -1.50 19.76
N GLU A 731 22.20 -2.37 20.77
CA GLU A 731 22.95 -2.19 22.01
C GLU A 731 24.46 -2.27 21.73
N PRO A 732 25.30 -1.46 22.40
CA PRO A 732 26.73 -1.64 22.29
C PRO A 732 27.09 -3.01 22.88
N ASN A 733 27.59 -3.93 22.06
CA ASN A 733 28.45 -5.00 22.58
C ASN A 733 29.66 -4.35 23.28
N SER A 734 30.31 -5.10 24.17
CA SER A 734 31.48 -4.66 24.95
C SER A 734 32.63 -4.12 24.10
N ASP A 735 32.63 -4.38 22.80
CA ASP A 735 33.58 -3.83 21.85
C ASP A 735 33.10 -2.48 21.28
N HIS A 736 34.03 -1.54 21.24
CA HIS A 736 33.87 -0.14 20.81
C HIS A 736 33.51 0.05 19.31
N SER A 737 32.89 -0.94 18.67
CA SER A 737 32.60 -1.04 17.22
C SER A 737 31.23 -0.49 16.79
N ASN A 738 30.39 -0.02 17.71
CA ASN A 738 28.97 0.25 17.45
C ASN A 738 28.62 1.73 17.18
N GLU A 739 29.60 2.55 16.78
CA GLU A 739 29.42 3.98 16.50
C GLU A 739 29.55 4.27 15.01
N ALA A 740 28.67 5.11 14.47
CA ALA A 740 28.84 5.63 13.13
C ALA A 740 30.09 6.52 13.09
N LEU A 741 31.00 6.21 12.18
CA LEU A 741 32.32 6.82 12.13
C LEU A 741 32.29 8.09 11.25
N HIS A 742 32.97 9.15 11.66
CA HIS A 742 33.04 10.41 10.89
C HIS A 742 34.42 11.09 10.95
N LYS A 743 34.72 11.91 9.94
CA LYS A 743 35.98 12.68 9.85
C LYS A 743 35.83 14.06 10.53
N SER A 744 36.76 14.44 11.42
CA SER A 744 36.83 15.82 11.96
C SER A 744 37.64 16.75 11.07
N ARG A 745 37.24 18.02 10.96
CA ARG A 745 37.93 19.06 10.17
C ARG A 745 38.72 20.08 11.01
N SER A 746 38.80 19.96 12.34
CA SER A 746 39.45 20.98 13.17
C SER A 746 40.96 20.73 13.38
N ASN A 747 41.78 21.53 12.69
CA ASN A 747 43.20 21.86 12.89
C ASN A 747 44.23 20.71 12.99
N ASP A 748 45.04 20.56 11.93
CA ASP A 748 46.41 20.03 11.84
C ASP A 748 46.75 18.67 12.48
N ASN A 749 45.75 17.90 12.93
CA ASN A 749 45.89 16.47 13.20
C ASN A 749 44.70 15.73 12.59
N GLU A 750 44.95 14.86 11.60
CA GLU A 750 43.98 13.92 11.02
C GLU A 750 43.59 12.86 12.08
N GLY A 751 42.75 13.25 13.04
CA GLY A 751 42.25 12.36 14.08
C GLY A 751 40.91 11.73 13.69
N LEU A 752 40.81 10.40 13.80
CA LEU A 752 39.53 9.68 13.80
C LEU A 752 38.71 10.13 15.02
N VAL A 753 37.53 10.70 14.80
CA VAL A 753 36.62 11.06 15.90
C VAL A 753 35.48 10.05 15.93
N LYS A 754 35.49 9.19 16.95
CA LYS A 754 34.36 8.34 17.30
C LYS A 754 33.35 9.23 18.04
N ARG A 755 32.16 9.47 17.45
CA ARG A 755 31.05 10.11 18.20
C ARG A 755 30.12 9.04 18.70
N THR A 756 30.06 8.92 20.01
CA THR A 756 28.91 8.35 20.69
C THR A 756 27.74 9.31 20.48
N VAL A 757 26.87 9.00 19.52
CA VAL A 757 25.55 9.64 19.47
C VAL A 757 24.75 9.15 20.67
N SER A 758 24.83 9.91 21.77
CA SER A 758 23.97 9.80 22.93
C SER A 758 22.61 10.42 22.58
N ILE A 759 21.73 9.62 21.98
CA ILE A 759 20.29 9.86 22.11
C ILE A 759 19.86 8.99 23.29
N GLY A 760 19.25 9.61 24.31
CA GLY A 760 18.97 9.00 25.60
C GLY A 760 18.49 7.55 25.53
N LYS A 761 19.14 6.70 26.33
CA LYS A 761 18.72 5.33 26.64
C LYS A 761 17.26 5.26 27.12
#